data_AF-A0A2N4S6L6-F1
#
_entry.id   AF-A0A2N4S6L6-F1
#
_cell.length_a   1.000
_cell.length_b   1.000
_cell.length_c   1.000
_cell.angle_alpha   90.00
_cell.angle_beta   90.00
_cell.angle_gamma   90.00
#
_symmetry.space_group_name_H-M   'P 1'
#
loop_
_entity.id
_entity.type
_entity.pdbx_description
1 polymer ?
#
loop_
_entity_poly.entity_id
_entity_poly.type
_entity_poly.pdbx_seq_one_letter_code
_entity_poly.pdbx_strand_id
1 'polypeptide(L)'
;MKKTTLIAAFIFLSSISIFGQQAIDNASRVKINTFLTNVYYETLHSKATVQIDSTAVNNRKKTVELYVNPALSYLPMRENTVRHIYDSVRQYLPGQIKKYRLAIYSDKQEISNLVPNFYRTAHKDKSRIIAPKVKTPLVTNLSDPAGKAGKGLANNHIALWQSHGYYYEQKLGRWEWQRARIFQTVEDLYTQSYVVPFLVPMLENAGANVLLPRERDYNKTELIIDNDGSSPATAYRETSGSEAWRNTENPGFANPKKVYLDGENPFGMGSARQAKTIAKGKESVVEWSFDVPQKDTYGVYVAYQSTKNSADDACYTVYHAGGETRFSVNQQMGGGTWIFLGYFPFEPGKENKVVLSNKSRKAGKIVVADAVKIGGGMGNIARMPNMEGFESENIKSSETANNKKITVSAIPYSPETSGYPRYAEGSRYWQQWAGIPDTIYNRSEGKNDYTDDYASRGYWVNYLAGGSPVLSKAEGLKIPIDLAFAFHTDAGTLWGDSIVGTLGIYMTHFNNERFENGASRQASRDLTELIMQQVTDDVRRNFEPDWTRRPMWNRSYAEARVPNVPTMLLELLSHQNFADMRYGLDPAFRFTVSRAVYKGMLKFIASQYNRPYVVQPLPVKDFAAAFSGDTEVELSWQPTPDPSEPSAQPTKYIVYTRIDGSGFDNGIVVTSAHCKLPIEKDKLYSYQVVAANDGGKSFPSEILSVCHKSDSRGEALIVNGFTRVSAPYSFSASNDSLAGFVGNVDNGVPYISDHQFVGQMHEFRRVIPWMDDDAAGFGDSNADYETTEIAGNTFDYPYVHGQGFAEAGYSFVSCSAAAVENGTVSLSKYRLVDWILGKQREWSVARGAMPPKYKTFSPKIQEIVTDYCNGGGNILISGAFVGSDFWDNPRATDRDRNWAEQTLKFKLRNGNGAVAGKIKSAASPFASIAGNYEYYNTLNSESYAVEHPDAIEPVGNNAYTVFRYAENNKSAGVFFKGEKYRSCVLGFPIEAIKDQHKKNELIGGILKAME
;
A
#
# COMPACT_ATOMS: atom_id res chain seq x y z
N MET A 1 77.30 53.57 -23.31
CA MET A 1 78.20 52.83 -24.21
C MET A 1 78.38 51.41 -23.69
N LYS A 2 78.09 50.38 -24.51
CA LYS A 2 78.77 49.06 -24.62
C LYS A 2 78.88 48.20 -23.33
N LYS A 3 78.73 46.88 -23.26
CA LYS A 3 78.57 45.76 -24.21
C LYS A 3 78.51 44.45 -23.39
N THR A 4 77.50 43.62 -23.63
CA THR A 4 77.57 42.17 -23.96
C THR A 4 78.22 41.10 -23.05
N THR A 5 77.48 39.96 -22.98
CA THR A 5 77.88 38.51 -22.87
C THR A 5 78.50 38.00 -21.56
N LEU A 6 78.24 36.79 -21.05
CA LEU A 6 77.89 35.51 -21.70
C LEU A 6 77.22 34.56 -20.67
N ILE A 7 76.15 33.86 -21.06
CA ILE A 7 75.52 32.77 -20.31
C ILE A 7 76.20 31.46 -20.73
N ALA A 8 76.60 30.62 -19.77
CA ALA A 8 76.99 29.24 -20.00
C ALA A 8 76.00 28.30 -19.31
N ALA A 9 75.25 27.55 -20.12
CA ALA A 9 74.34 26.50 -19.71
C ALA A 9 75.11 25.17 -19.61
N PHE A 10 75.02 24.48 -18.48
CA PHE A 10 75.41 23.07 -18.35
C PHE A 10 74.17 22.20 -18.51
N ILE A 11 74.10 21.50 -19.64
CA ILE A 11 73.08 20.50 -19.97
C ILE A 11 73.53 19.17 -19.35
N PHE A 12 72.80 18.69 -18.34
CA PHE A 12 72.86 17.29 -17.93
C PHE A 12 71.85 16.49 -18.77
N LEU A 13 72.36 15.71 -19.72
CA LEU A 13 71.61 14.68 -20.41
C LEU A 13 71.30 13.53 -19.44
N SER A 14 70.07 13.47 -18.96
CA SER A 14 69.44 12.19 -18.61
C SER A 14 68.39 11.89 -19.68
N SER A 15 68.69 10.88 -20.49
CA SER A 15 67.83 10.32 -21.51
C SER A 15 66.48 9.88 -20.94
N ILE A 16 65.47 10.73 -21.06
CA ILE A 16 64.07 10.30 -20.97
C ILE A 16 63.80 9.53 -22.26
N SER A 17 63.92 8.21 -22.19
CA SER A 17 63.30 7.34 -23.18
C SER A 17 61.80 7.62 -23.16
N ILE A 18 61.32 8.35 -24.17
CA ILE A 18 59.89 8.45 -24.49
C ILE A 18 59.47 7.05 -24.93
N PHE A 19 59.06 6.21 -23.97
CA PHE A 19 58.40 4.96 -24.26
C PHE A 19 56.99 5.30 -24.73
N GLY A 20 56.71 5.01 -26.01
CA GLY A 20 55.38 5.13 -26.59
C GLY A 20 54.34 4.45 -25.70
N GLN A 21 53.37 5.22 -25.24
CA GLN A 21 52.18 4.70 -24.58
C GLN A 21 51.44 3.88 -25.63
N GLN A 22 51.45 2.55 -25.50
CA GLN A 22 50.70 1.68 -26.40
C GLN A 22 49.22 1.87 -26.06
N ALA A 23 48.62 2.89 -26.67
CA ALA A 23 47.21 3.20 -26.51
C ALA A 23 46.36 2.08 -27.13
N ILE A 24 45.20 1.83 -26.53
CA ILE A 24 44.21 0.93 -27.15
C ILE A 24 43.78 1.58 -28.46
N ASP A 25 43.98 0.87 -29.57
CA ASP A 25 43.71 1.38 -30.91
C ASP A 25 42.21 1.61 -31.14
N ASN A 26 41.88 2.49 -32.08
CA ASN A 26 40.49 2.87 -32.36
C ASN A 26 39.61 1.69 -32.78
N ALA A 27 40.14 0.70 -33.49
CA ALA A 27 39.35 -0.46 -33.91
C ALA A 27 38.96 -1.33 -32.70
N SER A 28 39.88 -1.53 -31.75
CA SER A 28 39.61 -2.19 -30.47
C SER A 28 38.58 -1.41 -29.64
N ARG A 29 38.69 -0.06 -29.59
CA ARG A 29 37.70 0.78 -28.88
C ARG A 29 36.30 0.64 -29.47
N VAL A 30 36.16 0.68 -30.80
CA VAL A 30 34.85 0.51 -31.47
C VAL A 30 34.23 -0.83 -31.12
N LYS A 31 35.00 -1.93 -31.19
CA LYS A 31 34.50 -3.27 -30.83
C LYS A 31 34.02 -3.34 -29.38
N ILE A 32 34.80 -2.77 -28.45
CA ILE A 32 34.43 -2.74 -27.03
C ILE A 32 33.15 -1.91 -26.82
N ASN A 33 33.07 -0.70 -27.41
CA ASN A 33 31.88 0.15 -27.30
C ASN A 33 30.63 -0.55 -27.84
N THR A 34 30.72 -1.19 -29.00
CA THR A 34 29.61 -1.96 -29.59
C THR A 34 29.19 -3.11 -28.68
N PHE A 35 30.14 -3.90 -28.18
CA PHE A 35 29.85 -4.99 -27.26
C PHE A 35 29.16 -4.50 -25.98
N LEU A 36 29.71 -3.47 -25.32
CA LEU A 36 29.14 -2.93 -24.08
C LEU A 36 27.75 -2.32 -24.31
N THR A 37 27.54 -1.66 -25.46
CA THR A 37 26.23 -1.12 -25.85
C THR A 37 25.21 -2.25 -26.09
N ASN A 38 25.62 -3.36 -26.70
CA ASN A 38 24.75 -4.52 -26.89
C ASN A 38 24.38 -5.17 -25.56
N VAL A 39 25.33 -5.40 -24.66
CA VAL A 39 25.06 -5.91 -23.30
C VAL A 39 24.05 -5.01 -22.57
N TYR A 40 24.21 -3.69 -22.71
CA TYR A 40 23.31 -2.72 -22.11
C TYR A 40 21.90 -2.79 -22.70
N TYR A 41 21.79 -2.85 -24.02
CA TYR A 41 20.52 -2.99 -24.73
C TYR A 41 19.81 -4.31 -24.40
N GLU A 42 20.52 -5.44 -24.37
CA GLU A 42 19.96 -6.74 -24.04
C GLU A 42 19.43 -6.80 -22.61
N THR A 43 20.01 -6.03 -21.68
CA THR A 43 19.63 -6.04 -20.27
C THR A 43 18.48 -5.07 -19.96
N LEU A 44 18.47 -3.88 -20.57
CA LEU A 44 17.53 -2.79 -20.23
C LEU A 44 16.59 -2.40 -21.38
N HIS A 45 16.73 -2.98 -22.57
CA HIS A 45 16.01 -2.58 -23.79
C HIS A 45 16.08 -1.07 -24.09
N SER A 46 17.16 -0.43 -23.66
CA SER A 46 17.37 1.01 -23.74
C SER A 46 18.34 1.37 -24.87
N LYS A 47 18.02 2.42 -25.62
CA LYS A 47 18.84 2.92 -26.75
C LYS A 47 20.08 3.71 -26.32
N ALA A 48 20.39 3.79 -25.02
CA ALA A 48 21.58 4.51 -24.56
C ALA A 48 22.87 3.80 -24.99
N THR A 49 23.90 4.57 -25.30
CA THR A 49 25.20 4.05 -25.76
C THR A 49 26.19 3.95 -24.60
N VAL A 50 26.97 2.87 -24.60
CA VAL A 50 28.05 2.67 -23.63
C VAL A 50 29.38 2.87 -24.33
N GLN A 51 30.16 3.86 -23.87
CA GLN A 51 31.37 4.30 -24.55
C GLN A 51 32.55 4.47 -23.59
N ILE A 52 33.75 4.09 -24.06
CA ILE A 52 35.01 4.34 -23.35
C ILE A 52 35.39 5.82 -23.50
N ASP A 53 35.28 6.57 -22.41
CA ASP A 53 35.70 7.97 -22.30
C ASP A 53 37.23 8.08 -22.34
N SER A 54 37.96 7.28 -21.56
CA SER A 54 39.42 7.33 -21.50
C SER A 54 40.05 5.99 -21.13
N THR A 55 41.37 5.85 -21.34
CA THR A 55 42.10 4.60 -21.09
C THR A 55 43.48 4.89 -20.52
N ALA A 56 43.92 4.12 -19.53
CA ALA A 56 45.27 4.20 -18.99
C ALA A 56 45.97 2.84 -19.07
N VAL A 57 47.13 2.79 -19.72
CA VAL A 57 47.95 1.58 -19.83
C VAL A 57 49.26 1.79 -19.09
N ASN A 58 49.54 0.93 -18.10
CA ASN A 58 50.79 0.96 -17.35
C ASN A 58 51.63 -0.29 -17.64
N ASN A 59 52.64 -0.13 -18.49
CA ASN A 59 53.54 -1.22 -18.88
C ASN A 59 54.41 -1.75 -17.75
N ARG A 60 54.72 -0.92 -16.74
CA ARG A 60 55.54 -1.32 -15.58
C ARG A 60 54.73 -2.13 -14.57
N LYS A 61 53.51 -1.67 -14.24
CA LYS A 61 52.59 -2.37 -13.33
C LYS A 61 51.81 -3.50 -14.02
N LYS A 62 51.91 -3.61 -15.35
CA LYS A 62 51.15 -4.55 -16.18
C LYS A 62 49.64 -4.40 -15.94
N THR A 63 49.13 -3.17 -16.01
CA THR A 63 47.71 -2.83 -15.84
C THR A 63 47.14 -2.10 -17.05
N VAL A 64 45.84 -2.34 -17.31
CA VAL A 64 45.01 -1.62 -18.27
C VAL A 64 43.75 -1.16 -17.55
N GLU A 65 43.47 0.13 -17.60
CA GLU A 65 42.28 0.73 -17.01
C GLU A 65 41.43 1.34 -18.13
N LEU A 66 40.15 0.98 -18.16
CA LEU A 66 39.16 1.56 -19.07
C LEU A 66 38.19 2.39 -18.25
N TYR A 67 37.99 3.65 -18.62
CA TYR A 67 37.00 4.53 -18.02
C TYR A 67 35.85 4.67 -19.01
N VAL A 68 34.69 4.18 -18.60
CA VAL A 68 33.47 4.08 -19.40
C VAL A 68 32.43 5.05 -18.84
N ASN A 69 31.63 5.65 -19.71
CA ASN A 69 30.56 6.56 -19.31
C ASN A 69 29.61 5.93 -18.25
N PRO A 70 28.88 6.73 -17.46
CA PRO A 70 28.07 6.22 -16.35
C PRO A 70 27.00 5.20 -16.72
N ALA A 71 26.58 5.13 -18.00
CA ALA A 71 25.56 4.19 -18.46
C ALA A 71 25.87 2.74 -18.05
N LEU A 72 27.13 2.30 -18.15
CA LEU A 72 27.50 0.94 -17.76
C LEU A 72 27.22 0.64 -16.27
N SER A 73 27.42 1.62 -15.38
CA SER A 73 27.18 1.47 -13.94
C SER A 73 25.71 1.28 -13.55
N TYR A 74 24.80 1.64 -14.46
CA TYR A 74 23.35 1.59 -14.24
C TYR A 74 22.75 0.20 -14.49
N LEU A 75 23.55 -0.76 -14.99
CA LEU A 75 23.14 -2.14 -15.17
C LEU A 75 23.01 -2.87 -13.83
N PRO A 76 22.07 -3.84 -13.72
CA PRO A 76 22.08 -4.80 -12.62
C PRO A 76 23.32 -5.69 -12.75
N MET A 77 24.22 -5.62 -11.77
CA MET A 77 25.51 -6.31 -11.85
C MET A 77 25.48 -7.62 -11.05
N ARG A 78 25.92 -8.71 -11.70
CA ARG A 78 26.14 -10.03 -11.08
C ARG A 78 27.58 -10.47 -11.34
N GLU A 79 28.11 -11.36 -10.52
CA GLU A 79 29.47 -11.90 -10.70
C GLU A 79 29.66 -12.50 -12.10
N ASN A 80 28.65 -13.17 -12.64
CA ASN A 80 28.68 -13.72 -14.00
C ASN A 80 28.66 -12.64 -15.08
N THR A 81 27.81 -11.60 -14.94
CA THR A 81 27.76 -10.46 -15.86
C THR A 81 29.10 -9.72 -15.90
N VAL A 82 29.67 -9.45 -14.72
CA VAL A 82 30.98 -8.82 -14.58
C VAL A 82 32.06 -9.67 -15.26
N ARG A 83 32.12 -10.98 -14.96
CA ARG A 83 33.08 -11.89 -15.59
C ARG A 83 32.95 -11.90 -17.11
N HIS A 84 31.73 -12.00 -17.62
CA HIS A 84 31.46 -11.95 -19.05
C HIS A 84 31.97 -10.66 -19.70
N ILE A 85 31.71 -9.51 -19.08
CA ILE A 85 32.23 -8.22 -19.56
C ILE A 85 33.76 -8.22 -19.57
N TYR A 86 34.41 -8.62 -18.48
CA TYR A 86 35.87 -8.66 -18.38
C TYR A 86 36.51 -9.59 -19.42
N ASP A 87 35.95 -10.78 -19.61
CA ASP A 87 36.47 -11.78 -20.56
C ASP A 87 36.30 -11.30 -22.01
N SER A 88 35.12 -10.79 -22.36
CA SER A 88 34.84 -10.27 -23.71
C SER A 88 35.69 -9.03 -24.03
N VAL A 89 35.78 -8.06 -23.11
CA VAL A 89 36.63 -6.88 -23.30
C VAL A 89 38.10 -7.27 -23.45
N ARG A 90 38.57 -8.24 -22.66
CA ARG A 90 39.95 -8.77 -22.76
C ARG A 90 40.21 -9.37 -24.14
N GLN A 91 39.23 -9.99 -24.79
CA GLN A 91 39.40 -10.54 -26.14
C GLN A 91 39.70 -9.45 -27.18
N TYR A 92 39.15 -8.25 -27.00
CA TYR A 92 39.36 -7.11 -27.89
C TYR A 92 40.63 -6.30 -27.60
N LEU A 93 41.36 -6.57 -26.50
CA LEU A 93 42.62 -5.87 -26.21
C LEU A 93 43.76 -6.33 -27.15
N PRO A 94 44.55 -5.41 -27.73
CA PRO A 94 45.61 -5.76 -28.68
C PRO A 94 46.86 -6.36 -28.01
N GLY A 95 47.58 -7.21 -28.75
CA GLY A 95 48.96 -7.62 -28.43
C GLY A 95 49.20 -8.18 -27.02
N GLN A 96 50.33 -7.82 -26.41
CA GLN A 96 50.75 -8.34 -25.09
C GLN A 96 49.99 -7.70 -23.92
N ILE A 97 49.30 -6.56 -24.11
CA ILE A 97 48.51 -5.91 -23.04
C ILE A 97 47.25 -6.71 -22.69
N LYS A 98 46.83 -7.66 -23.53
CA LYS A 98 45.78 -8.65 -23.21
C LYS A 98 46.07 -9.47 -21.95
N LYS A 99 47.35 -9.63 -21.59
CA LYS A 99 47.81 -10.35 -20.39
C LYS A 99 47.88 -9.45 -19.14
N TYR A 100 47.68 -8.14 -19.28
CA TYR A 100 47.74 -7.22 -18.16
C TYR A 100 46.49 -7.38 -17.29
N ARG A 101 46.58 -6.95 -16.02
CA ARG A 101 45.41 -6.81 -15.16
C ARG A 101 44.50 -5.74 -15.76
N LEU A 102 43.29 -6.13 -16.13
CA LEU A 102 42.25 -5.24 -16.64
C LEU A 102 41.42 -4.74 -15.46
N ALA A 103 41.13 -3.44 -15.41
CA ALA A 103 40.14 -2.83 -14.54
C ALA A 103 39.24 -1.93 -15.39
N ILE A 104 37.93 -2.10 -15.24
CA ILE A 104 36.93 -1.31 -15.98
C ILE A 104 36.18 -0.48 -14.95
N TYR A 105 36.19 0.84 -15.14
CA TYR A 105 35.56 1.82 -14.27
C TYR A 105 34.37 2.45 -14.98
N SER A 106 33.26 2.61 -14.26
CA SER A 106 32.12 3.42 -14.68
C SER A 106 31.59 4.15 -13.46
N ASP A 107 31.28 5.44 -13.63
CA ASP A 107 30.82 6.31 -12.53
C ASP A 107 31.75 6.28 -11.29
N LYS A 108 33.06 6.38 -11.53
CA LYS A 108 34.16 6.31 -10.53
C LYS A 108 34.32 4.98 -9.80
N GLN A 109 33.53 3.96 -10.12
CA GLN A 109 33.59 2.64 -9.48
C GLN A 109 34.10 1.58 -10.45
N GLU A 110 34.99 0.71 -9.98
CA GLU A 110 35.32 -0.51 -10.74
C GLU A 110 34.05 -1.38 -10.84
N ILE A 111 33.70 -1.86 -12.03
CA ILE A 111 32.41 -2.56 -12.24
C ILE A 111 32.26 -3.84 -11.41
N SER A 112 33.38 -4.44 -11.00
CA SER A 112 33.41 -5.59 -10.07
C SER A 112 32.87 -5.24 -8.69
N ASN A 113 33.00 -3.98 -8.26
CA ASN A 113 32.46 -3.49 -7.01
C ASN A 113 30.97 -3.16 -7.10
N LEU A 114 30.37 -3.11 -8.30
CA LEU A 114 28.95 -2.80 -8.46
C LEU A 114 28.04 -3.99 -8.15
N VAL A 115 28.56 -5.19 -7.92
CA VAL A 115 27.75 -6.33 -7.47
C VAL A 115 27.26 -6.07 -6.03
N PRO A 116 25.94 -6.05 -5.76
CA PRO A 116 25.41 -5.86 -4.42
C PRO A 116 25.88 -6.93 -3.43
N ASN A 117 26.04 -6.57 -2.16
CA ASN A 117 26.50 -7.50 -1.13
C ASN A 117 25.63 -8.76 -0.99
N PHE A 118 24.33 -8.66 -1.32
CA PHE A 118 23.42 -9.80 -1.34
C PHE A 118 23.79 -10.86 -2.40
N TYR A 119 24.33 -10.44 -3.55
CA TYR A 119 24.67 -11.31 -4.68
C TYR A 119 26.15 -11.71 -4.73
N ARG A 120 26.97 -11.27 -3.77
CA ARG A 120 28.39 -11.67 -3.67
C ARG A 120 28.52 -13.03 -3.00
N THR A 121 29.23 -13.94 -3.66
CA THR A 121 29.51 -15.29 -3.12
C THR A 121 30.70 -15.28 -2.16
N ALA A 122 31.64 -14.36 -2.35
CA ALA A 122 32.80 -14.14 -1.49
C ALA A 122 33.08 -12.63 -1.31
N HIS A 123 33.88 -12.28 -0.31
CA HIS A 123 34.38 -10.90 -0.10
C HIS A 123 33.29 -9.81 -0.07
N LYS A 124 32.27 -9.99 0.80
CA LYS A 124 31.29 -8.92 1.09
C LYS A 124 32.00 -7.62 1.50
N ASP A 125 31.57 -6.50 0.93
CA ASP A 125 32.11 -5.19 1.23
C ASP A 125 31.55 -4.69 2.57
N LYS A 126 32.37 -4.83 3.62
CA LYS A 126 32.01 -4.41 4.99
C LYS A 126 31.76 -2.91 5.11
N SER A 127 32.27 -2.10 4.17
CA SER A 127 32.05 -0.65 4.23
C SER A 127 30.60 -0.27 3.94
N ARG A 128 29.80 -1.14 3.32
CA ARG A 128 28.37 -0.90 3.01
C ARG A 128 27.41 -1.33 4.12
N ILE A 129 27.92 -1.74 5.28
CA ILE A 129 27.12 -2.30 6.37
C ILE A 129 26.88 -1.22 7.42
N ILE A 130 25.61 -0.99 7.78
CA ILE A 130 25.20 -0.01 8.81
C ILE A 130 24.61 -0.69 10.04
N ALA A 131 23.64 -1.59 9.85
CA ALA A 131 23.08 -2.53 10.83
C ALA A 131 23.09 -2.07 12.31
N PRO A 132 22.30 -1.05 12.69
CA PRO A 132 22.23 -0.59 14.07
C PRO A 132 21.76 -1.68 15.03
N LYS A 133 22.34 -1.73 16.24
CA LYS A 133 21.97 -2.74 17.23
C LYS A 133 20.73 -2.29 18.02
N VAL A 134 19.56 -2.81 17.66
CA VAL A 134 18.29 -2.53 18.34
C VAL A 134 17.83 -3.73 19.16
N LYS A 135 17.76 -3.57 20.49
CA LYS A 135 17.21 -4.59 21.39
C LYS A 135 15.71 -4.43 21.58
N THR A 136 15.30 -3.20 21.89
CA THR A 136 13.91 -2.83 22.15
C THR A 136 13.47 -1.82 21.09
N PRO A 137 12.52 -2.18 20.20
CA PRO A 137 12.03 -1.27 19.17
C PRO A 137 11.17 -0.15 19.76
N LEU A 138 10.70 0.76 18.91
CA LEU A 138 9.89 1.92 19.32
C LEU A 138 8.53 1.48 19.89
N VAL A 139 7.84 0.58 19.19
CA VAL A 139 6.56 -0.02 19.57
C VAL A 139 6.65 -1.55 19.41
N THR A 140 6.04 -2.27 20.33
CA THR A 140 5.81 -3.72 20.26
C THR A 140 4.38 -4.03 20.67
N ASN A 141 3.59 -4.67 19.80
CA ASN A 141 2.30 -5.23 20.17
C ASN A 141 2.53 -6.48 21.04
N LEU A 142 2.10 -6.41 22.30
CA LEU A 142 2.22 -7.50 23.29
C LEU A 142 1.06 -8.50 23.20
N SER A 143 -0.05 -8.11 22.57
CA SER A 143 -1.23 -8.95 22.35
C SER A 143 -1.16 -9.71 21.02
N ASP A 144 -0.16 -9.49 20.17
CA ASP A 144 -0.03 -10.22 18.90
C ASP A 144 0.35 -11.69 19.14
N PRO A 145 -0.56 -12.65 18.85
CA PRO A 145 -0.31 -14.05 19.15
C PRO A 145 0.70 -14.68 18.17
N ALA A 146 1.04 -14.02 17.06
CA ALA A 146 2.09 -14.47 16.14
C ALA A 146 3.47 -14.51 16.81
N GLY A 147 3.70 -13.69 17.85
CA GLY A 147 5.01 -13.49 18.43
C GLY A 147 5.99 -12.83 17.45
N LYS A 148 7.29 -12.93 17.74
CA LYS A 148 8.32 -12.17 17.03
C LYS A 148 8.70 -12.78 15.68
N ALA A 149 8.63 -11.99 14.60
CA ALA A 149 9.12 -12.33 13.27
C ALA A 149 10.67 -12.31 13.17
N GLY A 150 11.33 -13.30 13.77
CA GLY A 150 12.80 -13.34 13.93
C GLY A 150 13.61 -13.40 12.63
N LYS A 151 13.03 -13.89 11.53
CA LYS A 151 13.62 -13.89 10.17
C LYS A 151 12.95 -12.87 9.23
N GLY A 152 12.00 -12.09 9.76
CA GLY A 152 11.38 -10.95 9.09
C GLY A 152 12.15 -9.66 9.35
N LEU A 153 11.42 -8.61 9.75
CA LEU A 153 11.88 -7.25 10.04
C LEU A 153 11.76 -6.88 11.53
N ALA A 154 11.61 -7.87 12.42
CA ALA A 154 11.54 -7.59 13.84
C ALA A 154 12.75 -6.78 14.34
N ASN A 155 12.47 -5.74 15.13
CA ASN A 155 13.41 -4.74 15.65
C ASN A 155 13.96 -3.72 14.62
N ASN A 156 13.50 -3.74 13.37
CA ASN A 156 13.93 -2.77 12.38
C ASN A 156 13.03 -1.54 12.34
N HIS A 157 13.61 -0.36 12.06
CA HIS A 157 12.89 0.90 11.89
C HIS A 157 13.05 1.41 10.48
N ILE A 158 11.94 1.65 9.79
CA ILE A 158 11.92 2.06 8.39
C ILE A 158 11.23 3.41 8.27
N ALA A 159 11.92 4.36 7.64
CA ALA A 159 11.32 5.62 7.21
C ALA A 159 10.82 5.48 5.76
N LEU A 160 9.57 5.81 5.51
CA LEU A 160 8.92 5.53 4.24
C LEU A 160 7.91 6.63 3.93
N TRP A 161 7.80 7.01 2.66
CA TRP A 161 6.77 7.93 2.22
C TRP A 161 6.31 7.65 0.79
N GLN A 162 5.02 7.87 0.56
CA GLN A 162 4.42 8.18 -0.73
C GLN A 162 4.97 9.50 -1.29
N SER A 163 4.63 9.86 -2.54
CA SER A 163 5.10 11.06 -3.23
C SER A 163 4.63 12.37 -2.52
N HIS A 164 4.56 13.45 -3.28
CA HIS A 164 4.08 14.77 -2.88
C HIS A 164 2.66 14.75 -2.29
N GLY A 165 2.24 15.87 -1.70
CA GLY A 165 0.89 16.08 -1.21
C GLY A 165 0.37 17.46 -1.55
N TYR A 166 -0.92 17.69 -1.29
CA TYR A 166 -1.58 18.97 -1.49
C TYR A 166 -0.83 20.08 -0.75
N TYR A 167 -0.42 21.14 -1.46
CA TYR A 167 0.45 22.19 -0.94
C TYR A 167 -0.05 23.59 -1.32
N TYR A 168 0.46 24.59 -0.62
CA TYR A 168 0.14 26.00 -0.87
C TYR A 168 1.11 26.63 -1.87
N GLU A 169 0.66 26.95 -3.08
CA GLU A 169 1.48 27.65 -4.07
C GLU A 169 1.49 29.16 -3.80
N GLN A 170 2.59 29.60 -3.20
CA GLN A 170 2.83 30.98 -2.75
C GLN A 170 2.60 32.02 -3.86
N LYS A 171 3.00 31.72 -5.11
CA LYS A 171 2.87 32.64 -6.24
C LYS A 171 1.44 32.83 -6.70
N LEU A 172 0.64 31.77 -6.63
CA LEU A 172 -0.75 31.78 -7.06
C LEU A 172 -1.69 32.15 -5.90
N GLY A 173 -1.22 32.06 -4.66
CA GLY A 173 -2.00 32.33 -3.46
C GLY A 173 -3.16 31.36 -3.30
N ARG A 174 -2.94 30.07 -3.61
CA ARG A 174 -3.94 29.00 -3.54
C ARG A 174 -3.30 27.68 -3.13
N TRP A 175 -4.12 26.76 -2.64
CA TRP A 175 -3.75 25.35 -2.50
C TRP A 175 -3.91 24.58 -3.82
N GLU A 176 -2.95 23.71 -4.14
CA GLU A 176 -2.97 22.89 -5.35
C GLU A 176 -2.23 21.55 -5.20
N TRP A 177 -2.43 20.66 -6.17
CA TRP A 177 -1.66 19.43 -6.31
C TRP A 177 -0.36 19.69 -7.07
N GLN A 178 0.64 18.84 -6.85
CA GLN A 178 1.88 18.89 -7.60
C GLN A 178 1.67 18.49 -9.07
N ARG A 179 0.75 17.56 -9.33
CA ARG A 179 0.44 17.02 -10.66
C ARG A 179 -0.99 17.26 -11.06
N ALA A 180 -1.21 17.27 -12.36
CA ALA A 180 -2.52 17.30 -12.98
C ALA A 180 -3.42 16.12 -12.58
N ARG A 181 -4.73 16.35 -12.63
CA ARG A 181 -5.79 15.33 -12.49
C ARG A 181 -5.90 14.55 -13.80
N ILE A 182 -5.21 13.42 -13.87
CA ILE A 182 -5.11 12.63 -15.09
C ILE A 182 -5.48 11.18 -14.82
N PHE A 183 -6.25 10.59 -15.74
CA PHE A 183 -6.70 9.19 -15.67
C PHE A 183 -7.41 8.85 -14.35
N GLN A 184 -8.34 9.74 -13.94
CA GLN A 184 -9.17 9.61 -12.74
C GLN A 184 -8.39 9.66 -11.41
N THR A 185 -7.13 10.09 -11.41
CA THR A 185 -6.33 10.23 -10.18
C THR A 185 -5.36 11.42 -10.25
N VAL A 186 -4.58 11.60 -9.19
CA VAL A 186 -3.45 12.53 -9.11
C VAL A 186 -2.30 11.80 -8.41
N GLU A 187 -1.05 12.03 -8.83
CA GLU A 187 0.14 11.29 -8.32
C GLU A 187 0.20 11.25 -6.78
N ASP A 188 -0.07 12.40 -6.17
CA ASP A 188 -0.02 12.66 -4.74
C ASP A 188 -0.93 11.74 -3.90
N LEU A 189 -2.11 11.37 -4.45
CA LEU A 189 -3.03 10.40 -3.85
C LEU A 189 -2.78 8.98 -4.39
N TYR A 190 -2.42 8.87 -5.66
CA TYR A 190 -2.18 7.60 -6.34
C TYR A 190 -1.09 6.77 -5.67
N THR A 191 0.06 7.37 -5.34
CA THR A 191 1.17 6.66 -4.68
C THR A 191 0.81 6.19 -3.27
N GLN A 192 -0.10 6.89 -2.57
CA GLN A 192 -0.62 6.45 -1.27
C GLN A 192 -1.39 5.13 -1.36
N SER A 193 -2.03 4.86 -2.49
CA SER A 193 -2.82 3.65 -2.73
C SER A 193 -1.95 2.38 -2.85
N TYR A 194 -0.62 2.53 -2.94
CA TYR A 194 0.36 1.45 -2.76
C TYR A 194 0.88 1.42 -1.32
N VAL A 195 1.26 2.59 -0.80
CA VAL A 195 2.02 2.70 0.44
C VAL A 195 1.17 2.35 1.65
N VAL A 196 0.04 3.04 1.84
CA VAL A 196 -0.76 2.96 3.07
C VAL A 196 -1.55 1.64 3.19
N PRO A 197 -2.31 1.18 2.17
CA PRO A 197 -3.12 -0.04 2.30
C PRO A 197 -2.32 -1.33 2.12
N PHE A 198 -1.13 -1.30 1.48
CA PHE A 198 -0.38 -2.51 1.17
C PHE A 198 1.04 -2.53 1.77
N LEU A 199 1.94 -1.63 1.34
CA LEU A 199 3.36 -1.72 1.70
C LEU A 199 3.59 -1.55 3.22
N VAL A 200 2.97 -0.56 3.84
CA VAL A 200 3.10 -0.31 5.28
C VAL A 200 2.63 -1.52 6.09
N PRO A 201 1.40 -2.07 5.89
CA PRO A 201 0.99 -3.30 6.56
C PRO A 201 1.91 -4.49 6.32
N MET A 202 2.50 -4.67 5.12
CA MET A 202 3.47 -5.76 4.88
C MET A 202 4.73 -5.61 5.73
N LEU A 203 5.24 -4.40 5.88
CA LEU A 203 6.44 -4.13 6.68
C LEU A 203 6.15 -4.32 8.18
N GLU A 204 5.00 -3.83 8.66
CA GLU A 204 4.56 -3.96 10.06
C GLU A 204 4.23 -5.42 10.41
N ASN A 205 3.56 -6.16 9.52
CA ASN A 205 3.30 -7.60 9.68
C ASN A 205 4.57 -8.45 9.66
N ALA A 206 5.65 -7.96 9.03
CA ALA A 206 6.97 -8.55 9.12
C ALA A 206 7.74 -8.13 10.40
N GLY A 207 7.18 -7.25 11.23
CA GLY A 207 7.71 -6.82 12.53
C GLY A 207 8.48 -5.51 12.53
N ALA A 208 8.48 -4.76 11.42
CA ALA A 208 9.11 -3.43 11.37
C ALA A 208 8.29 -2.40 12.14
N ASN A 209 8.96 -1.37 12.67
CA ASN A 209 8.33 -0.11 13.04
C ASN A 209 8.46 0.84 11.84
N VAL A 210 7.34 1.29 11.29
CA VAL A 210 7.29 2.09 10.07
C VAL A 210 6.86 3.51 10.38
N LEU A 211 7.67 4.49 9.98
CA LEU A 211 7.41 5.91 10.22
C LEU A 211 7.14 6.60 8.89
N LEU A 212 6.14 7.48 8.89
CA LEU A 212 5.75 8.28 7.72
C LEU A 212 5.81 9.79 8.07
N PRO A 213 6.29 10.64 7.15
CA PRO A 213 6.31 12.09 7.28
C PRO A 213 4.99 12.75 6.84
N ARG A 214 3.93 11.96 6.65
CA ARG A 214 2.55 12.37 6.31
C ARG A 214 1.57 11.56 7.16
N GLU A 215 0.38 12.10 7.40
CA GLU A 215 -0.70 11.38 8.07
C GLU A 215 -1.09 10.14 7.25
N ARG A 216 -1.30 9.02 7.93
CA ARG A 216 -1.58 7.70 7.34
C ARG A 216 -3.00 7.20 7.62
N ASP A 217 -3.75 7.86 8.49
CA ASP A 217 -5.13 7.55 8.77
C ASP A 217 -6.06 8.36 7.87
N TYR A 218 -6.88 7.65 7.09
CA TYR A 218 -7.86 8.24 6.20
C TYR A 218 -9.09 8.79 6.93
N ASN A 219 -9.30 8.40 8.20
CA ASN A 219 -10.46 8.86 8.96
C ASN A 219 -10.40 10.37 9.20
N LYS A 220 -11.46 11.08 8.76
CA LYS A 220 -11.57 12.55 8.87
C LYS A 220 -11.88 13.04 10.28
N THR A 221 -12.23 12.14 11.20
CA THR A 221 -12.43 12.46 12.61
C THR A 221 -11.07 12.64 13.29
N GLU A 222 -10.96 13.60 14.21
CA GLU A 222 -9.82 13.73 15.11
C GLU A 222 -10.33 14.01 16.52
N LEU A 223 -10.00 13.10 17.46
CA LEU A 223 -10.22 13.30 18.88
C LEU A 223 -8.86 13.41 19.56
N ILE A 224 -8.60 14.55 20.20
CA ILE A 224 -7.41 14.81 20.99
C ILE A 224 -7.81 14.71 22.47
N ILE A 225 -7.14 13.85 23.22
CA ILE A 225 -7.36 13.69 24.66
C ILE A 225 -6.05 14.00 25.34
N ASP A 226 -6.05 15.04 26.17
CA ASP A 226 -4.85 15.63 26.75
C ASP A 226 -5.15 16.30 28.11
N ASN A 227 -4.14 16.42 28.99
CA ASN A 227 -4.31 17.03 30.31
C ASN A 227 -4.49 18.54 30.30
N ASP A 228 -4.08 19.25 29.25
CA ASP A 228 -4.19 20.71 29.12
C ASP A 228 -5.44 21.15 28.33
N GLY A 229 -6.12 20.20 27.69
CA GLY A 229 -7.38 20.45 26.98
C GLY A 229 -7.74 19.29 26.07
N SER A 230 -8.99 18.84 26.14
CA SER A 230 -9.46 17.66 25.42
C SER A 230 -10.63 18.00 24.49
N SER A 231 -10.79 17.25 23.40
CA SER A 231 -11.93 17.32 22.48
C SER A 231 -13.26 17.07 23.21
N PRO A 232 -14.41 17.54 22.68
CA PRO A 232 -15.73 17.18 23.23
C PRO A 232 -15.93 15.66 23.32
N ALA A 233 -16.72 15.20 24.30
CA ALA A 233 -16.99 13.78 24.55
C ALA A 233 -15.74 12.92 24.85
N THR A 234 -14.70 13.53 25.41
CA THR A 234 -13.49 12.84 25.88
C THR A 234 -13.14 13.24 27.30
N ALA A 235 -12.32 12.44 27.99
CA ALA A 235 -11.86 12.73 29.34
C ALA A 235 -10.46 12.16 29.62
N TYR A 236 -9.69 12.94 30.37
CA TYR A 236 -8.37 12.58 30.91
C TYR A 236 -8.47 12.34 32.41
N ARG A 237 -7.91 11.22 32.92
CA ARG A 237 -7.91 10.90 34.35
C ARG A 237 -6.58 10.30 34.82
N GLU A 238 -6.06 10.80 35.93
CA GLU A 238 -4.91 10.21 36.64
C GLU A 238 -5.37 9.45 37.87
N THR A 239 -4.83 8.25 38.08
CA THR A 239 -4.95 7.53 39.35
C THR A 239 -3.56 7.19 39.86
N SER A 240 -3.20 7.74 41.02
CA SER A 240 -1.90 7.47 41.65
C SER A 240 -1.99 6.25 42.56
N GLY A 241 -1.07 5.30 42.34
CA GLY A 241 -0.81 4.16 43.20
C GLY A 241 0.36 4.45 44.14
N SER A 242 1.43 3.67 44.00
CA SER A 242 2.62 3.77 44.87
C SER A 242 3.51 4.97 44.52
N GLU A 243 3.39 5.51 43.31
CA GLU A 243 4.16 6.66 42.81
C GLU A 243 3.19 7.71 42.27
N ALA A 244 3.31 8.96 42.69
CA ALA A 244 2.39 10.01 42.24
C ALA A 244 2.76 10.54 40.84
N TRP A 245 1.73 10.92 40.07
CA TRP A 245 1.89 11.69 38.85
C TRP A 245 2.22 13.15 39.17
N ARG A 246 3.12 13.75 38.38
CA ARG A 246 3.54 15.15 38.50
C ARG A 246 3.94 15.70 37.14
N ASN A 247 4.00 17.03 37.01
CA ASN A 247 4.49 17.66 35.80
C ASN A 247 5.94 17.23 35.47
N THR A 248 6.22 17.14 34.18
CA THR A 248 7.59 17.14 33.65
C THR A 248 8.17 18.55 33.68
N GLU A 249 9.48 18.68 33.44
CA GLU A 249 10.16 19.99 33.37
C GLU A 249 10.04 20.63 31.98
N ASN A 250 9.86 19.82 30.93
CA ASN A 250 9.77 20.27 29.55
C ASN A 250 8.30 20.46 29.14
N PRO A 251 8.00 21.34 28.16
CA PRO A 251 6.65 21.52 27.64
C PRO A 251 6.16 20.30 26.85
N GLY A 252 4.88 19.96 27.04
CA GLY A 252 4.17 18.87 26.37
C GLY A 252 3.28 19.38 25.23
N PHE A 253 2.50 18.46 24.67
CA PHE A 253 1.49 18.80 23.68
C PHE A 253 0.32 19.56 24.28
N ALA A 254 -0.22 20.53 23.54
CA ALA A 254 -1.58 21.03 23.75
C ALA A 254 -2.16 21.47 22.41
N ASN A 255 -3.49 21.43 22.29
CA ASN A 255 -4.21 21.90 21.10
C ASN A 255 -5.11 23.12 21.39
N PRO A 256 -4.57 24.28 21.78
CA PRO A 256 -5.38 25.43 22.17
C PRO A 256 -5.99 26.19 20.97
N LYS A 257 -5.53 25.91 19.75
CA LYS A 257 -5.93 26.64 18.54
C LYS A 257 -6.65 25.73 17.55
N LYS A 258 -7.64 26.29 16.85
CA LYS A 258 -8.27 25.62 15.71
C LYS A 258 -7.39 25.62 14.45
N VAL A 259 -6.54 26.63 14.32
CA VAL A 259 -5.70 26.88 13.16
C VAL A 259 -4.31 27.32 13.64
N TYR A 260 -3.27 26.81 13.00
CA TYR A 260 -1.87 27.10 13.29
C TYR A 260 -1.21 27.81 12.11
N LEU A 261 -0.40 28.83 12.40
CA LEU A 261 0.41 29.55 11.42
C LEU A 261 1.81 28.95 11.32
N ASP A 262 2.59 29.36 10.33
CA ASP A 262 3.96 28.87 10.13
C ASP A 262 4.82 28.99 11.40
N GLY A 263 5.59 27.94 11.69
CA GLY A 263 6.47 27.86 12.86
C GLY A 263 5.78 27.60 14.21
N GLU A 264 4.45 27.62 14.27
CA GLU A 264 3.72 27.31 15.51
C GLU A 264 3.73 25.80 15.78
N ASN A 265 4.36 25.39 16.89
CA ASN A 265 4.53 23.99 17.28
C ASN A 265 3.65 23.63 18.50
N PRO A 266 2.63 22.77 18.35
CA PRO A 266 1.73 22.41 19.45
C PRO A 266 2.40 21.58 20.57
N PHE A 267 3.53 20.92 20.30
CA PHE A 267 4.32 20.19 21.31
C PHE A 267 5.15 21.11 22.23
N GLY A 268 5.05 22.43 22.04
CA GLY A 268 5.61 23.44 22.92
C GLY A 268 4.56 24.24 23.70
N MET A 269 3.27 23.87 23.62
CA MET A 269 2.16 24.70 24.12
C MET A 269 1.49 24.13 25.38
N GLY A 270 1.83 22.91 25.80
CA GLY A 270 1.23 22.24 26.95
C GLY A 270 2.25 21.77 27.98
N SER A 271 1.84 20.77 28.77
CA SER A 271 2.56 20.16 29.87
C SER A 271 2.37 18.65 29.81
N ALA A 272 3.43 17.90 30.16
CA ALA A 272 3.35 16.44 30.23
C ALA A 272 3.43 15.96 31.69
N ARG A 273 3.00 14.73 31.92
CA ARG A 273 2.85 14.12 33.24
C ARG A 273 3.81 12.93 33.38
N GLN A 274 4.47 12.78 34.51
CA GLN A 274 5.43 11.71 34.76
C GLN A 274 5.22 11.00 36.08
N ALA A 275 5.55 9.71 36.12
CA ALA A 275 5.63 8.90 37.33
C ALA A 275 6.86 7.99 37.28
N LYS A 276 7.38 7.62 38.46
CA LYS A 276 8.40 6.57 38.54
C LYS A 276 7.75 5.21 38.26
N THR A 277 8.49 4.34 37.60
CA THR A 277 8.04 2.98 37.35
C THR A 277 8.15 2.11 38.59
N ILE A 278 7.25 1.14 38.68
CA ILE A 278 7.28 0.10 39.71
C ILE A 278 7.32 -1.30 39.09
N ALA A 279 7.93 -2.25 39.80
CA ALA A 279 7.87 -3.67 39.46
C ALA A 279 6.84 -4.43 40.32
N LYS A 280 6.54 -3.91 41.52
CA LYS A 280 5.58 -4.45 42.49
C LYS A 280 4.92 -3.28 43.24
N GLY A 281 3.70 -3.46 43.74
CA GLY A 281 2.93 -2.44 44.44
C GLY A 281 1.67 -2.03 43.66
N LYS A 282 0.97 -1.01 44.15
CA LYS A 282 -0.22 -0.46 43.49
C LYS A 282 0.21 0.38 42.29
N GLU A 283 -0.31 0.05 41.10
CA GLU A 283 -0.02 0.74 39.84
C GLU A 283 -0.57 2.17 39.84
N SER A 284 0.17 3.07 39.20
CA SER A 284 -0.29 4.41 38.85
C SER A 284 -0.61 4.43 37.36
N VAL A 285 -1.79 4.95 37.01
CA VAL A 285 -2.32 4.90 35.65
C VAL A 285 -2.79 6.27 35.17
N VAL A 286 -2.70 6.48 33.87
CA VAL A 286 -3.41 7.54 33.14
C VAL A 286 -4.42 6.89 32.20
N GLU A 287 -5.64 7.39 32.18
CA GLU A 287 -6.73 6.95 31.31
C GLU A 287 -7.18 8.10 30.41
N TRP A 288 -7.25 7.84 29.11
CA TRP A 288 -7.83 8.71 28.09
C TRP A 288 -9.08 8.01 27.53
N SER A 289 -10.27 8.39 28.00
CA SER A 289 -11.56 7.84 27.55
C SER A 289 -12.21 8.74 26.51
N PHE A 290 -12.92 8.17 25.53
CA PHE A 290 -13.55 8.92 24.46
C PHE A 290 -14.78 8.21 23.90
N ASP A 291 -15.65 8.95 23.23
CA ASP A 291 -16.70 8.40 22.38
C ASP A 291 -16.44 8.76 20.91
N VAL A 292 -16.86 7.91 19.99
CA VAL A 292 -16.67 8.12 18.54
C VAL A 292 -18.00 8.47 17.86
N PRO A 293 -17.99 9.30 16.80
CA PRO A 293 -19.23 9.73 16.15
C PRO A 293 -19.93 8.60 15.37
N GLN A 294 -19.15 7.64 14.86
CA GLN A 294 -19.66 6.51 14.11
C GLN A 294 -18.80 5.26 14.34
N LYS A 295 -19.38 4.09 14.11
CA LYS A 295 -18.65 2.83 14.09
C LYS A 295 -17.70 2.81 12.92
N ASP A 296 -16.41 2.69 13.19
CA ASP A 296 -15.36 2.68 12.16
C ASP A 296 -14.04 2.17 12.75
N THR A 297 -13.04 2.04 11.89
CA THR A 297 -11.65 1.81 12.26
C THR A 297 -10.90 3.14 12.34
N TYR A 298 -10.27 3.41 13.48
CA TYR A 298 -9.53 4.64 13.73
C TYR A 298 -8.07 4.34 14.05
N GLY A 299 -7.17 5.17 13.53
CA GLY A 299 -5.77 5.19 13.93
C GLY A 299 -5.60 5.73 15.36
N VAL A 300 -4.77 5.08 16.16
CA VAL A 300 -4.47 5.51 17.54
C VAL A 300 -3.01 5.92 17.65
N TYR A 301 -2.79 7.13 18.13
CA TYR A 301 -1.48 7.73 18.34
C TYR A 301 -1.30 8.13 19.80
N VAL A 302 -0.08 8.00 20.32
CA VAL A 302 0.30 8.47 21.65
C VAL A 302 1.46 9.44 21.57
N ALA A 303 1.47 10.43 22.45
CA ALA A 303 2.57 11.37 22.63
C ALA A 303 3.19 11.19 24.03
N TYR A 304 4.47 11.54 24.13
CA TYR A 304 5.22 11.58 25.39
C TYR A 304 6.51 12.37 25.21
N GLN A 305 7.20 12.68 26.31
CA GLN A 305 8.56 13.22 26.30
C GLN A 305 9.60 12.14 26.62
N SER A 306 10.74 12.17 25.92
CA SER A 306 11.89 11.34 26.25
C SER A 306 12.79 12.05 27.26
N THR A 307 13.04 11.41 28.40
CA THR A 307 13.93 11.90 29.47
C THR A 307 15.17 11.00 29.58
N LYS A 308 16.20 11.46 30.30
CA LYS A 308 17.44 10.68 30.51
C LYS A 308 17.21 9.31 31.18
N ASN A 309 16.13 9.15 31.96
CA ASN A 309 15.83 7.92 32.68
C ASN A 309 14.48 7.30 32.26
N SER A 310 14.00 7.58 31.04
CA SER A 310 12.77 7.00 30.52
C SER A 310 12.80 5.47 30.48
N ALA A 311 11.64 4.87 30.68
CA ALA A 311 11.40 3.44 30.52
C ALA A 311 11.52 3.02 29.05
N ASP A 312 12.01 1.80 28.83
CA ASP A 312 12.06 1.18 27.50
C ASP A 312 10.84 0.30 27.21
N ASP A 313 9.88 0.25 28.13
CA ASP A 313 8.73 -0.65 28.14
C ASP A 313 7.47 -0.05 28.76
N ALA A 314 7.19 1.22 28.46
CA ALA A 314 5.95 1.87 28.88
C ALA A 314 4.74 1.09 28.34
N CYS A 315 3.85 0.65 29.22
CA CYS A 315 2.75 -0.24 28.87
C CYS A 315 1.47 0.55 28.57
N TYR A 316 1.06 0.58 27.31
CA TYR A 316 -0.22 1.14 26.86
C TYR A 316 -1.23 0.02 26.61
N THR A 317 -2.50 0.24 26.93
CA THR A 317 -3.62 -0.68 26.65
C THR A 317 -4.71 0.09 25.93
N VAL A 318 -5.11 -0.38 24.74
CA VAL A 318 -6.22 0.17 23.96
C VAL A 318 -7.44 -0.73 24.14
N TYR A 319 -8.53 -0.18 24.65
CA TYR A 319 -9.82 -0.86 24.80
C TYR A 319 -10.68 -0.51 23.58
N HIS A 320 -11.05 -1.53 22.79
CA HIS A 320 -11.74 -1.39 21.51
C HIS A 320 -12.88 -2.41 21.40
N ALA A 321 -13.67 -2.35 20.32
CA ALA A 321 -14.87 -3.18 20.16
C ALA A 321 -14.61 -4.71 20.07
N GLY A 322 -13.35 -5.13 20.00
CA GLY A 322 -12.91 -6.53 20.00
C GLY A 322 -12.23 -7.00 21.28
N GLY A 323 -12.12 -6.14 22.30
CA GLY A 323 -11.43 -6.43 23.56
C GLY A 323 -10.35 -5.41 23.90
N GLU A 324 -9.21 -5.87 24.40
CA GLU A 324 -8.06 -5.02 24.73
C GLU A 324 -6.79 -5.44 23.97
N THR A 325 -6.03 -4.47 23.47
CA THR A 325 -4.72 -4.68 22.85
C THR A 325 -3.64 -3.94 23.63
N ARG A 326 -2.57 -4.63 24.02
CA ARG A 326 -1.49 -4.09 24.85
C ARG A 326 -0.23 -3.83 24.05
N PHE A 327 0.45 -2.73 24.35
CA PHE A 327 1.67 -2.29 23.68
C PHE A 327 2.78 -1.98 24.69
N SER A 328 4.02 -2.31 24.31
CA SER A 328 5.23 -1.82 24.96
C SER A 328 5.83 -0.72 24.08
N VAL A 329 5.94 0.50 24.60
CA VAL A 329 6.50 1.66 23.91
C VAL A 329 7.84 2.06 24.56
N ASN A 330 8.87 2.22 23.75
CA ASN A 330 10.19 2.62 24.21
C ASN A 330 10.32 4.14 24.28
N GLN A 331 10.03 4.71 25.45
CA GLN A 331 10.05 6.17 25.66
C GLN A 331 11.46 6.78 25.72
N GLN A 332 12.52 6.02 25.48
CA GLN A 332 13.89 6.54 25.34
C GLN A 332 14.15 7.17 23.96
N MET A 333 13.22 7.00 23.03
CA MET A 333 13.24 7.51 21.67
C MET A 333 11.84 8.01 21.28
N GLY A 334 11.72 8.81 20.23
CA GLY A 334 10.43 9.26 19.69
C GLY A 334 9.63 10.23 20.57
N GLY A 335 10.25 10.88 21.56
CA GLY A 335 9.56 11.88 22.38
C GLY A 335 9.32 13.20 21.63
N GLY A 336 8.21 13.89 21.93
CA GLY A 336 7.84 15.17 21.33
C GLY A 336 7.23 15.06 19.94
N THR A 337 6.63 13.91 19.60
CA THR A 337 5.90 13.70 18.35
C THR A 337 4.84 12.61 18.53
N TRP A 338 4.01 12.38 17.52
CA TRP A 338 2.99 11.33 17.51
C TRP A 338 3.57 9.95 17.22
N ILE A 339 3.34 8.97 18.10
CA ILE A 339 3.72 7.57 17.93
C ILE A 339 2.49 6.72 17.64
N PHE A 340 2.44 6.12 16.46
CA PHE A 340 1.34 5.27 16.01
C PHE A 340 1.35 3.90 16.71
N LEU A 341 0.21 3.47 17.26
CA LEU A 341 0.05 2.15 17.88
C LEU A 341 -0.63 1.14 16.96
N GLY A 342 -1.54 1.59 16.09
CA GLY A 342 -2.31 0.72 15.20
C GLY A 342 -3.67 1.30 14.86
N TYR A 343 -4.42 0.53 14.08
CA TYR A 343 -5.82 0.80 13.74
C TYR A 343 -6.73 -0.09 14.58
N PHE A 344 -7.81 0.48 15.14
CA PHE A 344 -8.72 -0.24 16.04
C PHE A 344 -10.19 0.06 15.71
N PRO A 345 -11.07 -0.96 15.79
CA PRO A 345 -12.51 -0.75 15.64
C PRO A 345 -13.09 -0.12 16.90
N PHE A 346 -13.71 1.04 16.78
CA PHE A 346 -14.46 1.68 17.86
C PHE A 346 -15.94 1.81 17.47
N GLU A 347 -16.80 1.79 18.49
CA GLU A 347 -18.25 1.92 18.33
C GLU A 347 -18.78 3.01 19.28
N PRO A 348 -19.77 3.82 18.85
CA PRO A 348 -20.40 4.82 19.69
C PRO A 348 -21.02 4.19 20.96
N GLY A 349 -20.89 4.85 22.09
CA GLY A 349 -21.47 4.44 23.38
C GLY A 349 -20.80 3.23 24.04
N LYS A 350 -19.70 2.71 23.49
CA LYS A 350 -18.85 1.70 24.15
C LYS A 350 -17.80 2.35 25.04
N GLU A 351 -17.22 1.57 25.95
CA GLU A 351 -16.11 2.02 26.81
C GLU A 351 -14.79 2.08 26.04
N ASN A 352 -14.67 3.04 25.11
CA ASN A 352 -13.45 3.24 24.34
C ASN A 352 -12.43 4.05 25.16
N LYS A 353 -11.23 3.52 25.35
CA LYS A 353 -10.17 4.22 26.10
C LYS A 353 -8.77 3.71 25.79
N VAL A 354 -7.78 4.56 26.08
CA VAL A 354 -6.36 4.20 26.13
C VAL A 354 -5.89 4.35 27.58
N VAL A 355 -5.09 3.41 28.07
CA VAL A 355 -4.55 3.43 29.44
C VAL A 355 -3.05 3.26 29.42
N LEU A 356 -2.31 4.13 30.12
CA LEU A 356 -0.88 4.00 30.38
C LEU A 356 -0.64 3.60 31.83
N SER A 357 0.12 2.52 32.06
CA SER A 357 0.56 2.08 33.40
C SER A 357 2.03 2.40 33.65
N ASN A 358 2.37 2.79 34.88
CA ASN A 358 3.76 2.94 35.34
C ASN A 358 4.44 1.59 35.65
N LYS A 359 3.78 0.45 35.44
CA LYS A 359 4.39 -0.86 35.62
C LYS A 359 5.42 -1.14 34.53
N SER A 360 6.60 -1.58 34.96
CA SER A 360 7.73 -1.88 34.07
C SER A 360 8.51 -3.08 34.60
N ARG A 361 9.31 -3.71 33.75
CA ARG A 361 10.29 -4.72 34.16
C ARG A 361 11.33 -4.15 35.14
N LYS A 362 11.55 -2.82 35.16
CA LYS A 362 12.53 -2.15 36.02
C LYS A 362 11.86 -1.04 36.81
N ALA A 363 11.95 -1.08 38.14
CA ALA A 363 11.50 0.01 39.01
C ALA A 363 12.45 1.21 38.96
N GLY A 364 11.94 2.41 39.23
CA GLY A 364 12.72 3.65 39.32
C GLY A 364 13.12 4.27 37.98
N LYS A 365 12.59 3.76 36.85
CA LYS A 365 12.59 4.46 35.55
C LYS A 365 11.47 5.50 35.53
N ILE A 366 11.39 6.29 34.47
CA ILE A 366 10.35 7.31 34.29
C ILE A 366 9.42 6.88 33.15
N VAL A 367 8.12 6.91 33.39
CA VAL A 367 7.09 6.85 32.35
C VAL A 367 6.46 8.23 32.25
N VAL A 368 6.26 8.70 31.03
CA VAL A 368 5.66 10.00 30.70
C VAL A 368 4.33 9.77 29.95
N ALA A 369 3.31 10.51 30.34
CA ALA A 369 2.02 10.65 29.70
C ALA A 369 1.88 12.08 29.15
N ASP A 370 1.31 12.24 27.97
CA ASP A 370 1.03 13.55 27.35
C ASP A 370 -0.36 13.44 26.71
N ALA A 371 -0.44 13.39 25.38
CA ALA A 371 -1.70 13.28 24.65
C ALA A 371 -1.95 11.92 23.98
N VAL A 372 -3.22 11.64 23.70
CA VAL A 372 -3.69 10.58 22.78
C VAL A 372 -4.47 11.23 21.65
N LYS A 373 -4.24 10.76 20.41
CA LYS A 373 -4.96 11.18 19.21
C LYS A 373 -5.66 9.97 18.56
N ILE A 374 -6.95 10.10 18.31
CA ILE A 374 -7.81 9.10 17.64
C ILE A 374 -8.26 9.67 16.28
N GLY A 375 -8.00 8.95 15.19
CA GLY A 375 -8.33 9.40 13.84
C GLY A 375 -7.24 10.27 13.19
N GLY A 376 -7.38 10.57 11.89
CA GLY A 376 -6.42 11.36 11.10
C GLY A 376 -6.75 12.86 11.02
N GLY A 377 -8.03 13.20 10.98
CA GLY A 377 -8.51 14.58 11.02
C GLY A 377 -8.40 15.37 9.72
N MET A 378 -8.72 16.65 9.84
CA MET A 378 -8.65 17.64 8.76
C MET A 378 -7.39 18.52 8.90
N GLY A 379 -6.90 19.03 7.78
CA GLY A 379 -5.79 19.99 7.74
C GLY A 379 -6.10 21.24 8.56
N ASN A 380 -5.18 21.63 9.45
CA ASN A 380 -5.32 22.78 10.35
C ASN A 380 -4.13 23.75 10.31
N ILE A 381 -3.18 23.55 9.40
CA ILE A 381 -2.09 24.50 9.16
C ILE A 381 -2.55 25.49 8.10
N ALA A 382 -2.66 26.77 8.46
CA ALA A 382 -3.08 27.81 7.53
C ALA A 382 -1.87 28.46 6.85
N ARG A 383 -2.05 28.79 5.57
CA ARG A 383 -1.04 29.38 4.70
C ARG A 383 -1.57 30.64 4.02
N MET A 384 -0.65 31.53 3.69
CA MET A 384 -0.85 32.69 2.85
C MET A 384 0.50 33.06 2.21
N PRO A 385 0.53 33.89 1.15
CA PRO A 385 1.78 34.33 0.57
C PRO A 385 2.67 35.02 1.61
N ASN A 386 3.96 34.68 1.64
CA ASN A 386 4.89 35.22 2.62
C ASN A 386 4.95 36.75 2.51
N MET A 387 4.72 37.44 3.63
CA MET A 387 4.65 38.91 3.69
C MET A 387 6.00 39.59 3.38
N GLU A 388 7.11 38.92 3.65
CA GLU A 388 8.47 39.39 3.31
C GLU A 388 8.87 39.00 1.87
N GLY A 389 8.01 38.26 1.19
CA GLY A 389 8.14 37.82 -0.19
C GLY A 389 8.47 36.33 -0.33
N PHE A 390 8.13 35.77 -1.49
CA PHE A 390 8.26 34.35 -1.83
C PHE A 390 9.12 34.15 -3.09
N GLU A 391 9.55 32.91 -3.33
CA GLU A 391 10.36 32.56 -4.50
C GLU A 391 9.51 32.58 -5.77
N SER A 392 9.92 33.32 -6.81
CA SER A 392 9.12 33.44 -8.04
C SER A 392 9.20 32.21 -8.97
N GLU A 393 10.14 31.31 -8.72
CA GLU A 393 10.42 30.12 -9.52
C GLU A 393 10.77 28.92 -8.63
N ASN A 394 10.21 27.76 -8.95
CA ASN A 394 10.55 26.49 -8.32
C ASN A 394 11.82 25.92 -8.97
N ILE A 395 12.98 26.25 -8.39
CA ILE A 395 14.28 25.74 -8.83
C ILE A 395 14.59 24.42 -8.11
N LYS A 396 15.23 23.47 -8.82
CA LYS A 396 15.63 22.19 -8.24
C LYS A 396 16.51 22.37 -7.01
N SER A 397 16.22 21.65 -5.93
CA SER A 397 17.02 21.64 -4.67
C SER A 397 18.49 21.18 -4.82
N SER A 398 18.90 20.78 -6.02
CA SER A 398 20.29 20.45 -6.38
C SER A 398 21.08 21.62 -6.96
N GLU A 399 20.41 22.69 -7.39
CA GLU A 399 21.04 23.84 -8.02
C GLU A 399 21.47 24.88 -6.97
N THR A 400 22.65 25.47 -7.15
CA THR A 400 23.23 26.44 -6.23
C THR A 400 22.40 27.73 -6.23
N ALA A 401 22.06 28.24 -5.04
CA ALA A 401 21.16 29.39 -4.79
C ALA A 401 21.72 30.76 -5.23
N ASN A 402 22.23 30.87 -6.46
CA ASN A 402 22.67 32.16 -7.00
C ASN A 402 21.49 32.86 -7.68
N ASN A 403 20.91 33.83 -6.96
CA ASN A 403 19.88 34.79 -7.40
C ASN A 403 18.44 34.28 -7.48
N LYS A 404 17.88 33.76 -6.38
CA LYS A 404 16.41 33.58 -6.29
C LYS A 404 15.73 34.94 -6.28
N LYS A 405 14.86 35.20 -7.25
CA LYS A 405 14.04 36.42 -7.28
C LYS A 405 12.93 36.28 -6.25
N ILE A 406 12.99 37.12 -5.21
CA ILE A 406 11.95 37.24 -4.20
C ILE A 406 10.89 38.23 -4.69
N THR A 407 9.62 37.84 -4.61
CA THR A 407 8.47 38.65 -5.00
C THR A 407 7.58 38.88 -3.79
N VAL A 408 7.20 40.13 -3.54
CA VAL A 408 6.20 40.47 -2.52
C VAL A 408 4.86 40.65 -3.20
N SER A 409 3.81 39.99 -2.71
CA SER A 409 2.47 40.18 -3.26
C SER A 409 1.91 41.54 -2.86
N ALA A 410 1.24 42.21 -3.79
CA ALA A 410 0.47 43.43 -3.52
C ALA A 410 -0.95 43.13 -3.03
N ILE A 411 -1.39 41.87 -3.05
CA ILE A 411 -2.73 41.44 -2.65
C ILE A 411 -2.74 41.15 -1.13
N PRO A 412 -3.71 41.67 -0.37
CA PRO A 412 -3.84 41.40 1.06
C PRO A 412 -4.51 40.03 1.29
N TYR A 413 -3.73 38.97 1.35
CA TYR A 413 -4.22 37.63 1.67
C TYR A 413 -4.51 37.46 3.16
N SER A 414 -5.41 36.54 3.49
CA SER A 414 -5.63 36.05 4.86
C SER A 414 -5.19 34.58 4.94
N PRO A 415 -4.69 34.11 6.10
CA PRO A 415 -4.33 32.70 6.25
C PRO A 415 -5.52 31.76 6.02
N GLU A 416 -5.33 30.73 5.20
CA GLU A 416 -6.33 29.71 4.91
C GLU A 416 -5.77 28.29 5.07
N THR A 417 -6.56 27.39 5.67
CA THR A 417 -6.27 25.96 5.70
C THR A 417 -6.56 25.33 4.35
N SER A 418 -6.00 24.15 4.07
CA SER A 418 -6.24 23.42 2.82
C SER A 418 -7.71 23.09 2.55
N GLY A 419 -8.50 22.84 3.61
CA GLY A 419 -9.85 22.29 3.49
C GLY A 419 -9.88 20.78 3.19
N TYR A 420 -8.71 20.13 3.13
CA TYR A 420 -8.58 18.71 2.81
C TYR A 420 -8.32 17.87 4.08
N PRO A 421 -8.65 16.57 4.06
CA PRO A 421 -8.20 15.64 5.08
C PRO A 421 -6.68 15.64 5.20
N ARG A 422 -6.16 15.48 6.42
CA ARG A 422 -4.73 15.63 6.71
C ARG A 422 -3.83 14.65 5.95
N TYR A 423 -4.33 13.46 5.62
CA TYR A 423 -3.59 12.47 4.81
C TYR A 423 -3.26 12.98 3.40
N ALA A 424 -4.10 13.87 2.86
CA ALA A 424 -3.93 14.42 1.51
C ALA A 424 -2.82 15.48 1.45
N GLU A 425 -2.53 16.14 2.57
CA GLU A 425 -1.60 17.26 2.65
C GLU A 425 -0.13 16.83 2.46
N GLY A 426 0.68 17.78 2.00
CA GLY A 426 2.14 17.66 1.95
C GLY A 426 2.77 17.45 3.34
N SER A 427 3.96 16.85 3.32
CA SER A 427 4.73 16.43 4.50
C SER A 427 5.07 17.58 5.44
N ARG A 428 5.22 18.81 4.92
CA ARG A 428 5.54 19.99 5.75
C ARG A 428 4.45 20.25 6.79
N TYR A 429 3.18 20.08 6.42
CA TYR A 429 2.04 20.41 7.28
C TYR A 429 1.85 19.36 8.37
N TRP A 430 1.98 18.07 8.01
CA TRP A 430 2.00 16.99 8.99
C TRP A 430 3.18 17.13 9.95
N GLN A 431 4.39 17.43 9.46
CA GLN A 431 5.55 17.57 10.32
C GLN A 431 5.38 18.72 11.34
N GLN A 432 4.81 19.85 10.93
CA GLN A 432 4.45 20.91 11.86
C GLN A 432 3.46 20.43 12.93
N TRP A 433 2.36 19.80 12.51
CA TRP A 433 1.34 19.28 13.43
C TRP A 433 1.90 18.20 14.37
N ALA A 434 2.84 17.40 13.89
CA ALA A 434 3.52 16.35 14.63
C ALA A 434 4.70 16.85 15.47
N GLY A 435 4.88 18.17 15.61
CA GLY A 435 5.86 18.78 16.51
C GLY A 435 7.30 18.74 16.03
N ILE A 436 7.54 18.42 14.76
CA ILE A 436 8.88 18.44 14.18
C ILE A 436 9.37 19.91 14.14
N PRO A 437 10.64 20.21 14.47
CA PRO A 437 11.17 21.57 14.41
C PRO A 437 11.09 22.19 13.01
N ASP A 438 10.83 23.50 12.94
CA ASP A 438 10.76 24.29 11.70
C ASP A 438 12.06 24.25 10.88
N THR A 439 13.22 24.13 11.53
CA THR A 439 14.52 23.91 10.88
C THR A 439 14.59 22.65 10.00
N ILE A 440 13.65 21.72 10.17
CA ILE A 440 13.54 20.47 9.41
C ILE A 440 12.55 20.62 8.26
N TYR A 441 11.34 21.11 8.53
CA TYR A 441 10.23 21.12 7.57
C TYR A 441 10.02 22.45 6.84
N ASN A 442 10.57 23.56 7.34
CA ASN A 442 10.35 24.92 6.84
C ASN A 442 11.67 25.60 6.44
N ARG A 443 12.47 24.92 5.62
CA ARG A 443 13.83 25.39 5.29
C ARG A 443 13.85 26.57 4.34
N SER A 444 12.73 26.84 3.67
CA SER A 444 12.52 28.06 2.91
C SER A 444 12.04 29.25 3.77
N GLU A 445 11.82 29.07 5.08
CA GLU A 445 11.22 30.07 5.97
C GLU A 445 9.84 30.54 5.47
N GLY A 446 9.03 29.60 5.00
CA GLY A 446 7.69 29.83 4.48
C GLY A 446 7.64 30.49 3.10
N LYS A 447 8.76 30.51 2.35
CA LYS A 447 8.86 31.17 1.03
C LYS A 447 8.61 30.22 -0.15
N ASN A 448 8.67 28.92 0.07
CA ASN A 448 8.47 27.87 -0.94
C ASN A 448 7.94 26.57 -0.31
N ASP A 449 6.62 26.43 -0.23
CA ASP A 449 5.96 25.25 0.33
C ASP A 449 6.20 23.97 -0.46
N TYR A 450 6.27 24.08 -1.78
CA TYR A 450 6.54 22.94 -2.65
C TYR A 450 7.89 22.29 -2.35
N THR A 451 8.95 23.10 -2.27
CA THR A 451 10.30 22.60 -1.94
C THR A 451 10.36 22.06 -0.52
N ASP A 452 9.70 22.72 0.42
CA ASP A 452 9.64 22.30 1.81
C ASP A 452 8.87 20.97 2.00
N ASP A 453 7.88 20.66 1.16
CA ASP A 453 7.22 19.35 1.19
C ASP A 453 8.22 18.21 0.89
N TYR A 454 8.83 18.18 -0.30
CA TYR A 454 9.65 17.02 -0.68
C TYR A 454 11.04 17.02 -0.04
N ALA A 455 11.66 18.18 0.14
CA ALA A 455 13.03 18.23 0.65
C ALA A 455 13.09 17.96 2.16
N SER A 456 12.04 18.29 2.92
CA SER A 456 12.00 18.08 4.37
C SER A 456 12.15 16.61 4.76
N ARG A 457 11.60 15.68 3.98
CA ARG A 457 11.58 14.23 4.27
C ARG A 457 12.97 13.69 4.56
N GLY A 458 13.98 14.11 3.80
CA GLY A 458 15.35 13.68 4.03
C GLY A 458 15.96 14.22 5.33
N TYR A 459 15.63 15.45 5.71
CA TYR A 459 16.04 16.04 7.00
C TYR A 459 15.27 15.43 8.16
N TRP A 460 13.99 15.11 7.96
CA TRP A 460 13.16 14.40 8.91
C TRP A 460 13.75 13.02 9.24
N VAL A 461 14.21 12.25 8.25
CA VAL A 461 14.92 10.98 8.51
C VAL A 461 16.14 11.20 9.40
N ASN A 462 16.92 12.24 9.13
CA ASN A 462 18.09 12.57 9.95
C ASN A 462 17.69 13.01 11.36
N TYR A 463 16.60 13.75 11.53
CA TYR A 463 16.05 14.14 12.83
C TYR A 463 15.51 12.94 13.62
N LEU A 464 14.83 11.99 12.96
CA LEU A 464 14.44 10.72 13.59
C LEU A 464 15.68 9.98 14.12
N ALA A 465 16.72 9.89 13.30
CA ALA A 465 17.95 9.16 13.61
C ALA A 465 18.91 9.87 14.57
N GLY A 466 18.79 11.20 14.73
CA GLY A 466 19.70 12.00 15.55
C GLY A 466 19.79 11.47 16.98
N GLY A 467 21.01 11.27 17.46
CA GLY A 467 21.32 10.72 18.79
C GLY A 467 21.19 9.21 18.89
N SER A 468 20.79 8.51 17.83
CA SER A 468 20.84 7.05 17.73
C SER A 468 22.25 6.55 17.37
N PRO A 469 22.53 5.24 17.42
CA PRO A 469 23.79 4.67 16.94
C PRO A 469 24.09 4.96 15.46
N VAL A 470 23.07 5.24 14.64
CA VAL A 470 23.22 5.52 13.21
C VAL A 470 23.69 6.95 12.95
N LEU A 471 23.28 7.91 13.80
CA LEU A 471 23.60 9.33 13.67
C LEU A 471 23.88 9.96 15.04
N SER A 472 24.91 9.44 15.72
CA SER A 472 25.16 9.72 17.15
C SER A 472 25.59 11.15 17.49
N LYS A 473 26.08 11.90 16.50
CA LYS A 473 26.56 13.28 16.69
C LYS A 473 25.49 14.35 16.46
N ALA A 474 24.38 14.00 15.79
CA ALA A 474 23.26 14.91 15.58
C ALA A 474 22.28 14.82 16.75
N GLU A 475 21.53 15.89 16.99
CA GLU A 475 20.38 15.87 17.89
C GLU A 475 19.13 15.38 17.17
N GLY A 476 18.21 14.76 17.90
CA GLY A 476 17.02 14.16 17.30
C GLY A 476 16.28 13.18 18.20
N LEU A 477 15.43 12.36 17.59
CA LEU A 477 14.49 11.46 18.29
C LEU A 477 15.09 10.11 18.68
N LYS A 478 16.37 9.86 18.40
CA LYS A 478 17.11 8.65 18.79
C LYS A 478 16.53 7.33 18.24
N ILE A 479 15.75 7.39 17.16
CA ILE A 479 15.17 6.22 16.51
C ILE A 479 16.20 5.68 15.49
N PRO A 480 16.75 4.47 15.67
CA PRO A 480 17.79 3.93 14.80
C PRO A 480 17.22 3.47 13.44
N ILE A 481 17.10 4.39 12.48
CA ILE A 481 16.58 4.09 11.13
C ILE A 481 17.52 3.16 10.35
N ASP A 482 16.99 2.05 9.83
CA ASP A 482 17.73 1.07 9.03
C ASP A 482 17.87 1.46 7.57
N LEU A 483 16.80 2.01 7.00
CA LEU A 483 16.74 2.53 5.63
C LEU A 483 15.63 3.56 5.51
N ALA A 484 15.72 4.38 4.46
CA ALA A 484 14.62 5.23 4.01
C ALA A 484 14.18 4.88 2.58
N PHE A 485 12.92 5.16 2.25
CA PHE A 485 12.36 4.84 0.93
C PHE A 485 11.30 5.85 0.49
N ALA A 486 11.49 6.41 -0.70
CA ALA A 486 10.55 7.30 -1.35
C ALA A 486 9.83 6.58 -2.50
N PHE A 487 8.50 6.50 -2.43
CA PHE A 487 7.66 5.92 -3.49
C PHE A 487 7.06 7.02 -4.36
N HIS A 488 7.51 7.11 -5.62
CA HIS A 488 7.05 8.06 -6.63
C HIS A 488 6.59 7.32 -7.90
N THR A 489 5.92 8.04 -8.80
CA THR A 489 5.72 7.63 -10.19
C THR A 489 6.11 8.74 -11.16
N ASP A 490 6.64 8.36 -12.32
CA ASP A 490 7.19 9.29 -13.29
C ASP A 490 6.08 9.97 -14.13
N ALA A 491 6.45 10.97 -14.93
CA ALA A 491 5.56 11.72 -15.81
C ALA A 491 5.90 11.54 -17.30
N GLY A 492 6.52 10.40 -17.68
CA GLY A 492 6.85 10.11 -19.08
C GLY A 492 5.63 9.68 -19.91
N THR A 493 5.52 10.10 -21.17
CA THR A 493 4.38 9.71 -22.04
C THR A 493 4.86 8.90 -23.24
N LEU A 494 4.10 7.86 -23.60
CA LEU A 494 4.31 7.07 -24.81
C LEU A 494 2.98 6.88 -25.57
N TRP A 495 3.08 6.65 -26.87
CA TRP A 495 1.91 6.37 -27.73
C TRP A 495 1.50 4.90 -27.66
N GLY A 496 0.21 4.64 -27.90
CA GLY A 496 -0.35 3.29 -27.90
C GLY A 496 -0.29 2.63 -26.53
N ASP A 497 0.11 1.36 -26.55
CA ASP A 497 0.19 0.46 -25.39
C ASP A 497 1.63 0.23 -24.92
N SER A 498 2.54 1.15 -25.26
CA SER A 498 3.95 1.08 -24.87
C SER A 498 4.13 1.44 -23.40
N ILE A 499 4.94 0.66 -22.68
CA ILE A 499 5.17 0.82 -21.23
C ILE A 499 6.42 1.64 -20.95
N VAL A 500 6.28 2.68 -20.10
CA VAL A 500 7.43 3.44 -19.60
C VAL A 500 8.21 2.60 -18.58
N GLY A 501 7.50 2.08 -17.58
CA GLY A 501 8.05 1.13 -16.60
C GLY A 501 8.96 1.74 -15.55
N THR A 502 9.76 0.89 -14.90
CA THR A 502 10.31 1.15 -13.56
C THR A 502 11.73 1.70 -13.58
N LEU A 503 11.94 2.84 -12.92
CA LEU A 503 13.22 3.52 -12.69
C LEU A 503 13.51 3.61 -11.19
N GLY A 504 14.76 3.47 -10.80
CA GLY A 504 15.20 3.66 -9.41
C GLY A 504 16.32 4.67 -9.35
N ILE A 505 16.26 5.53 -8.34
CA ILE A 505 17.16 6.65 -8.13
C ILE A 505 17.87 6.49 -6.78
N TYR A 506 19.19 6.64 -6.79
CA TYR A 506 20.05 6.68 -5.61
C TYR A 506 21.07 7.82 -5.76
N MET A 507 21.80 8.11 -4.69
CA MET A 507 22.87 9.10 -4.74
C MET A 507 24.10 8.63 -3.94
N THR A 508 25.20 8.35 -4.64
CA THR A 508 26.49 8.06 -3.98
C THR A 508 27.46 9.23 -3.96
N HIS A 509 27.44 10.14 -4.94
CA HIS A 509 28.43 11.23 -5.06
C HIS A 509 28.19 12.41 -4.10
N PHE A 510 27.99 12.12 -2.82
CA PHE A 510 27.75 13.09 -1.76
C PHE A 510 28.56 12.74 -0.51
N ASN A 511 29.05 13.75 0.22
CA ASN A 511 29.82 13.60 1.45
C ASN A 511 30.96 12.56 1.36
N ASN A 512 31.82 12.70 0.34
CA ASN A 512 32.91 11.74 0.05
C ASN A 512 32.44 10.29 -0.09
N GLU A 513 31.24 10.09 -0.65
CA GLU A 513 30.58 8.80 -0.88
C GLU A 513 30.28 8.01 0.40
N ARG A 514 30.12 8.71 1.53
CA ARG A 514 29.85 8.12 2.84
C ARG A 514 28.64 8.75 3.53
N PHE A 515 28.00 7.96 4.37
CA PHE A 515 27.11 8.46 5.41
C PHE A 515 27.94 8.98 6.59
N GLU A 516 27.33 9.76 7.47
CA GLU A 516 28.04 10.32 8.64
C GLU A 516 28.60 9.28 9.62
N ASN A 517 28.04 8.07 9.64
CA ASN A 517 28.59 6.94 10.41
C ASN A 517 29.82 6.27 9.74
N GLY A 518 30.24 6.75 8.56
CA GLY A 518 31.38 6.27 7.80
C GLY A 518 31.08 5.13 6.82
N ALA A 519 29.87 4.55 6.84
CA ALA A 519 29.48 3.55 5.86
C ALA A 519 29.38 4.14 4.45
N SER A 520 29.66 3.34 3.44
CA SER A 520 29.61 3.74 2.03
C SER A 520 28.17 3.90 1.55
N ARG A 521 27.93 4.97 0.79
CA ARG A 521 26.66 5.21 0.09
C ARG A 521 26.35 4.19 -1.01
N GLN A 522 27.29 3.30 -1.35
CA GLN A 522 27.00 2.14 -2.19
C GLN A 522 25.91 1.23 -1.59
N ALA A 523 25.67 1.29 -0.28
CA ALA A 523 24.52 0.64 0.34
C ALA A 523 23.16 1.10 -0.25
N SER A 524 23.02 2.38 -0.63
CA SER A 524 21.82 2.88 -1.31
C SER A 524 21.65 2.26 -2.70
N ARG A 525 22.76 2.09 -3.44
CA ARG A 525 22.73 1.41 -4.74
C ARG A 525 22.33 -0.07 -4.59
N ASP A 526 22.88 -0.77 -3.60
CA ASP A 526 22.52 -2.16 -3.28
C ASP A 526 21.02 -2.29 -2.99
N LEU A 527 20.46 -1.37 -2.20
CA LEU A 527 19.02 -1.29 -1.91
C LEU A 527 18.19 -1.08 -3.19
N THR A 528 18.56 -0.09 -4.02
CA THR A 528 17.88 0.20 -5.29
C THR A 528 17.85 -1.01 -6.21
N GLU A 529 18.97 -1.71 -6.34
CA GLU A 529 19.08 -2.84 -7.23
C GLU A 529 18.17 -4.01 -6.79
N LEU A 530 18.16 -4.32 -5.49
CA LEU A 530 17.35 -5.39 -4.91
C LEU A 530 15.85 -5.13 -5.09
N ILE A 531 15.40 -3.91 -4.80
CA ILE A 531 13.98 -3.53 -4.96
C ILE A 531 13.58 -3.53 -6.42
N MET A 532 14.34 -2.87 -7.29
CA MET A 532 13.99 -2.82 -8.71
C MET A 532 13.97 -4.21 -9.34
N GLN A 533 14.93 -5.08 -9.01
CA GLN A 533 14.96 -6.45 -9.51
C GLN A 533 13.67 -7.17 -9.13
N GLN A 534 13.30 -7.13 -7.86
CA GLN A 534 12.11 -7.81 -7.36
C GLN A 534 10.82 -7.28 -8.00
N VAL A 535 10.68 -5.96 -8.13
CA VAL A 535 9.52 -5.32 -8.79
C VAL A 535 9.41 -5.77 -10.25
N THR A 536 10.52 -5.69 -11.00
CA THR A 536 10.51 -6.07 -12.42
C THR A 536 10.16 -7.55 -12.60
N ASP A 537 10.78 -8.44 -11.82
CA ASP A 537 10.56 -9.89 -11.94
C ASP A 537 9.11 -10.27 -11.63
N ASP A 538 8.53 -9.72 -10.56
CA ASP A 538 7.16 -10.03 -10.15
C ASP A 538 6.13 -9.45 -11.11
N VAL A 539 6.34 -8.24 -11.63
CA VAL A 539 5.43 -7.63 -12.61
C VAL A 539 5.47 -8.41 -13.92
N ARG A 540 6.67 -8.77 -14.41
CA ARG A 540 6.81 -9.59 -15.63
C ARG A 540 6.16 -10.95 -15.50
N ARG A 541 6.28 -11.56 -14.33
CA ARG A 541 5.72 -12.87 -14.05
C ARG A 541 4.19 -12.87 -13.97
N ASN A 542 3.59 -11.82 -13.41
CA ASN A 542 2.19 -11.84 -13.01
C ASN A 542 1.27 -10.93 -13.84
N PHE A 543 1.82 -9.99 -14.63
CA PHE A 543 1.03 -8.99 -15.35
C PHE A 543 1.51 -8.74 -16.78
N GLU A 544 2.79 -8.43 -16.98
CA GLU A 544 3.29 -7.89 -18.25
C GLU A 544 4.70 -8.41 -18.54
N PRO A 545 4.87 -9.51 -19.29
CA PRO A 545 6.17 -10.12 -19.56
C PRO A 545 7.20 -9.16 -20.15
N ASP A 546 6.74 -8.14 -20.89
CA ASP A 546 7.58 -7.14 -21.53
C ASP A 546 7.74 -5.85 -20.68
N TRP A 547 7.42 -5.90 -19.37
CA TRP A 547 7.49 -4.71 -18.51
C TRP A 547 8.88 -4.09 -18.55
N THR A 548 8.94 -2.80 -18.86
CA THR A 548 10.19 -2.08 -19.08
C THR A 548 10.94 -1.91 -17.75
N ARG A 549 12.18 -2.42 -17.71
CA ARG A 549 13.14 -2.10 -16.65
C ARG A 549 14.02 -0.95 -17.12
N ARG A 550 13.87 0.22 -16.52
CA ARG A 550 14.71 1.38 -16.83
C ARG A 550 16.04 1.32 -16.06
N PRO A 551 17.05 2.14 -16.43
CA PRO A 551 18.35 2.16 -15.77
C PRO A 551 18.24 2.59 -14.30
N MET A 552 19.22 2.23 -13.45
CA MET A 552 19.33 2.80 -12.10
C MET A 552 20.11 4.11 -12.12
N TRP A 553 19.52 5.23 -11.72
CA TRP A 553 20.16 6.55 -11.80
C TRP A 553 20.89 6.93 -10.52
N ASN A 554 22.16 7.33 -10.67
CA ASN A 554 22.91 8.05 -9.63
C ASN A 554 22.68 9.56 -9.79
N ARG A 555 21.70 10.11 -9.08
CA ARG A 555 21.23 11.49 -9.27
C ARG A 555 20.92 12.16 -7.94
N SER A 556 21.21 13.46 -7.88
CA SER A 556 21.15 14.28 -6.67
C SER A 556 19.73 14.78 -6.35
N TYR A 557 18.77 13.89 -6.17
CA TYR A 557 17.45 14.23 -5.62
C TYR A 557 17.56 14.39 -4.10
N ALA A 558 16.87 15.38 -3.50
CA ALA A 558 16.96 15.64 -2.07
C ALA A 558 16.64 14.38 -1.23
N GLU A 559 15.57 13.68 -1.61
CA GLU A 559 15.10 12.44 -0.97
C GLU A 559 16.10 11.29 -1.05
N ALA A 560 16.94 11.23 -2.09
CA ALA A 560 18.01 10.22 -2.21
C ALA A 560 19.35 10.68 -1.62
N ARG A 561 19.61 11.99 -1.61
CA ARG A 561 20.88 12.61 -1.21
C ARG A 561 20.98 12.85 0.30
N VAL A 562 19.95 13.48 0.88
CA VAL A 562 20.00 14.07 2.23
C VAL A 562 20.01 13.04 3.36
N PRO A 563 19.24 11.94 3.32
CA PRO A 563 19.27 10.95 4.38
C PRO A 563 20.68 10.40 4.64
N ASN A 564 21.02 10.26 5.91
CA ASN A 564 22.26 9.64 6.41
C ASN A 564 22.14 8.12 6.61
N VAL A 565 21.21 7.50 5.91
CA VAL A 565 20.92 6.05 5.89
C VAL A 565 20.75 5.57 4.45
N PRO A 566 20.86 4.25 4.17
CA PRO A 566 20.60 3.71 2.84
C PRO A 566 19.22 4.13 2.37
N THR A 567 19.16 4.78 1.22
CA THR A 567 17.94 5.39 0.72
C THR A 567 17.85 5.26 -0.79
N MET A 568 16.64 5.01 -1.28
CA MET A 568 16.31 5.11 -2.69
C MET A 568 15.00 5.85 -2.90
N LEU A 569 14.85 6.40 -4.10
CA LEU A 569 13.59 6.87 -4.65
C LEU A 569 13.20 5.93 -5.81
N LEU A 570 11.97 5.42 -5.76
CA LEU A 570 11.38 4.57 -6.80
C LEU A 570 10.48 5.42 -7.68
N GLU A 571 10.73 5.39 -8.99
CA GLU A 571 9.80 5.85 -10.03
C GLU A 571 9.16 4.60 -10.64
N LEU A 572 8.04 4.13 -10.08
CA LEU A 572 7.52 2.78 -10.35
C LEU A 572 7.14 2.57 -11.83
N LEU A 573 6.37 3.51 -12.34
CA LEU A 573 5.72 3.55 -13.65
C LEU A 573 5.46 5.01 -13.98
N SER A 574 4.90 5.33 -15.15
CA SER A 574 4.45 6.69 -15.43
C SER A 574 2.97 6.92 -15.17
N HIS A 575 2.62 7.87 -14.29
CA HIS A 575 1.23 8.25 -14.03
C HIS A 575 0.60 9.06 -15.17
N GLN A 576 1.41 9.60 -16.08
CA GLN A 576 0.94 10.27 -17.30
C GLN A 576 0.84 9.34 -18.51
N ASN A 577 1.22 8.06 -18.37
CA ASN A 577 1.14 7.10 -19.47
C ASN A 577 -0.08 6.18 -19.32
N PHE A 578 -1.03 6.27 -20.26
CA PHE A 578 -2.25 5.45 -20.23
C PHE A 578 -1.97 3.94 -20.13
N ALA A 579 -0.98 3.43 -20.87
CA ALA A 579 -0.64 2.01 -20.85
C ALA A 579 -0.17 1.54 -19.47
N ASP A 580 0.63 2.35 -18.77
CA ASP A 580 1.08 2.08 -17.40
C ASP A 580 -0.09 2.16 -16.42
N MET A 581 -0.96 3.18 -16.53
CA MET A 581 -2.08 3.38 -15.60
C MET A 581 -3.18 2.32 -15.69
N ARG A 582 -3.32 1.63 -16.83
CA ARG A 582 -4.20 0.45 -16.92
C ARG A 582 -3.76 -0.70 -16.01
N TYR A 583 -2.47 -0.79 -15.69
CA TYR A 583 -1.95 -1.67 -14.64
C TYR A 583 -2.03 -0.98 -13.28
N GLY A 584 -1.60 0.29 -13.23
CA GLY A 584 -1.46 1.08 -12.01
C GLY A 584 -2.73 1.20 -11.15
N LEU A 585 -3.89 1.36 -11.79
CA LEU A 585 -5.17 1.47 -11.07
C LEU A 585 -5.68 0.13 -10.53
N ASP A 586 -5.11 -1.01 -10.94
CA ASP A 586 -5.58 -2.33 -10.53
C ASP A 586 -5.08 -2.68 -9.11
N PRO A 587 -5.97 -2.96 -8.13
CA PRO A 587 -5.55 -3.31 -6.76
C PRO A 587 -4.63 -4.54 -6.68
N ALA A 588 -4.78 -5.52 -7.57
CA ALA A 588 -3.92 -6.71 -7.57
C ALA A 588 -2.49 -6.38 -8.04
N PHE A 589 -2.35 -5.43 -8.97
CA PHE A 589 -1.04 -4.90 -9.38
C PHE A 589 -0.39 -4.13 -8.21
N ARG A 590 -1.15 -3.26 -7.54
CA ARG A 590 -0.71 -2.51 -6.35
C ARG A 590 -0.22 -3.41 -5.22
N PHE A 591 -0.97 -4.47 -4.92
CA PHE A 591 -0.57 -5.50 -3.96
C PHE A 591 0.74 -6.18 -4.36
N THR A 592 0.87 -6.59 -5.62
CA THR A 592 2.05 -7.31 -6.12
C THR A 592 3.30 -6.44 -6.08
N VAL A 593 3.21 -5.19 -6.52
CA VAL A 593 4.31 -4.23 -6.46
C VAL A 593 4.72 -3.96 -5.02
N SER A 594 3.76 -3.72 -4.12
CA SER A 594 4.04 -3.49 -2.70
C SER A 594 4.75 -4.68 -2.06
N ARG A 595 4.30 -5.91 -2.39
CA ARG A 595 4.97 -7.15 -1.95
C ARG A 595 6.37 -7.26 -2.52
N ALA A 596 6.60 -6.87 -3.76
CA ALA A 596 7.91 -6.88 -4.38
C ALA A 596 8.88 -5.90 -3.71
N VAL A 597 8.42 -4.69 -3.40
CA VAL A 597 9.20 -3.69 -2.65
C VAL A 597 9.56 -4.22 -1.26
N TYR A 598 8.59 -4.76 -0.52
CA TYR A 598 8.82 -5.41 0.78
C TYR A 598 9.89 -6.52 0.69
N LYS A 599 9.78 -7.43 -0.28
CA LYS A 599 10.75 -8.52 -0.50
C LYS A 599 12.16 -7.97 -0.75
N GLY A 600 12.29 -6.90 -1.55
CA GLY A 600 13.56 -6.23 -1.79
C GLY A 600 14.16 -5.60 -0.53
N MET A 601 13.35 -4.89 0.26
CA MET A 601 13.76 -4.30 1.54
C MET A 601 14.21 -5.36 2.55
N LEU A 602 13.45 -6.45 2.68
CA LEU A 602 13.78 -7.56 3.57
C LEU A 602 15.12 -8.20 3.20
N LYS A 603 15.34 -8.49 1.91
CA LYS A 603 16.60 -9.07 1.41
C LYS A 603 17.78 -8.12 1.67
N PHE A 604 17.58 -6.81 1.47
CA PHE A 604 18.59 -5.80 1.80
C PHE A 604 18.91 -5.80 3.30
N ILE A 605 17.92 -5.63 4.18
CA ILE A 605 18.11 -5.60 5.63
C ILE A 605 18.75 -6.91 6.11
N ALA A 606 18.26 -8.07 5.69
CA ALA A 606 18.85 -9.35 6.06
C ALA A 606 20.33 -9.45 5.67
N SER A 607 20.72 -8.89 4.52
CA SER A 607 22.12 -8.81 4.10
C SER A 607 22.97 -7.88 4.99
N GLN A 608 22.40 -6.77 5.46
CA GLN A 608 23.05 -5.83 6.38
C GLN A 608 23.36 -6.48 7.73
N TYR A 609 22.41 -7.23 8.28
CA TYR A 609 22.54 -7.91 9.57
C TYR A 609 23.21 -9.29 9.46
N ASN A 610 23.54 -9.74 8.25
CA ASN A 610 24.04 -11.09 7.97
C ASN A 610 23.19 -12.19 8.63
N ARG A 611 21.86 -12.08 8.47
CA ARG A 611 20.88 -13.04 9.01
C ARG A 611 20.09 -13.70 7.87
N PRO A 612 19.56 -14.93 8.06
CA PRO A 612 18.61 -15.49 7.10
C PRO A 612 17.34 -14.64 7.04
N TYR A 613 16.65 -14.69 5.90
CA TYR A 613 15.35 -14.05 5.73
C TYR A 613 14.26 -15.09 5.42
N VAL A 614 13.04 -14.77 5.80
CA VAL A 614 11.82 -15.48 5.42
C VAL A 614 10.77 -14.43 5.07
N VAL A 615 10.09 -14.59 3.94
CA VAL A 615 9.02 -13.68 3.52
C VAL A 615 7.71 -14.11 4.15
N GLN A 616 6.84 -13.16 4.49
CA GLN A 616 5.52 -13.46 5.07
C GLN A 616 4.65 -14.28 4.09
N PRO A 617 3.75 -15.14 4.59
CA PRO A 617 2.86 -15.92 3.72
C PRO A 617 1.86 -15.07 2.93
N LEU A 618 1.23 -15.68 1.93
CA LEU A 618 0.03 -15.15 1.27
C LEU A 618 -1.23 -15.53 2.07
N PRO A 619 -2.34 -14.78 1.93
CA PRO A 619 -3.62 -15.13 2.55
C PRO A 619 -4.02 -16.57 2.23
N VAL A 620 -4.68 -17.25 3.18
CA VAL A 620 -5.18 -18.61 2.97
C VAL A 620 -6.25 -18.63 1.88
N LYS A 621 -6.44 -19.80 1.26
CA LYS A 621 -7.47 -20.04 0.24
C LYS A 621 -8.36 -21.20 0.67
N ASP A 622 -9.41 -21.46 -0.11
CA ASP A 622 -10.35 -22.56 0.12
C ASP A 622 -10.96 -22.54 1.54
N PHE A 623 -11.13 -21.35 2.12
CA PHE A 623 -11.66 -21.20 3.48
C PHE A 623 -13.13 -21.67 3.52
N ALA A 624 -13.47 -22.45 4.54
CA ALA A 624 -14.81 -22.99 4.77
C ALA A 624 -15.11 -23.15 6.26
N ALA A 625 -16.38 -22.96 6.61
CA ALA A 625 -16.94 -23.28 7.91
C ALA A 625 -18.02 -24.36 7.79
N ALA A 626 -18.11 -25.26 8.77
CA ALA A 626 -19.14 -26.28 8.89
C ALA A 626 -19.48 -26.52 10.37
N PHE A 627 -20.73 -26.83 10.70
CA PHE A 627 -21.04 -27.26 12.07
C PHE A 627 -20.46 -28.65 12.32
N SER A 628 -19.73 -28.78 13.43
CA SER A 628 -19.22 -30.07 13.90
C SER A 628 -19.97 -30.58 15.14
N GLY A 629 -20.92 -29.78 15.65
CA GLY A 629 -21.87 -30.11 16.70
C GLY A 629 -22.82 -28.92 16.99
N ASP A 630 -23.70 -29.08 17.98
CA ASP A 630 -24.71 -28.07 18.34
C ASP A 630 -24.14 -26.73 18.86
N THR A 631 -22.90 -26.76 19.35
CA THR A 631 -22.20 -25.62 19.98
C THR A 631 -20.75 -25.54 19.49
N GLU A 632 -20.46 -26.12 18.32
CA GLU A 632 -19.11 -26.18 17.77
C GLU A 632 -19.14 -25.96 16.24
N VAL A 633 -18.20 -25.14 15.76
CA VAL A 633 -17.92 -24.97 14.34
C VAL A 633 -16.53 -25.49 14.02
N GLU A 634 -16.40 -26.20 12.90
CA GLU A 634 -15.12 -26.53 12.29
C GLU A 634 -14.82 -25.55 11.16
N LEU A 635 -13.62 -24.96 11.23
CA LEU A 635 -13.04 -24.09 10.23
C LEU A 635 -11.92 -24.84 9.50
N SER A 636 -11.85 -24.74 8.18
CA SER A 636 -10.81 -25.38 7.37
C SER A 636 -10.38 -24.51 6.20
N TRP A 637 -9.10 -24.58 5.82
CA TRP A 637 -8.52 -23.78 4.74
C TRP A 637 -7.29 -24.48 4.15
N GLN A 638 -6.70 -23.87 3.12
CA GLN A 638 -5.45 -24.30 2.52
C GLN A 638 -4.42 -23.16 2.50
N PRO A 639 -3.12 -23.46 2.67
CA PRO A 639 -2.07 -22.48 2.45
C PRO A 639 -2.03 -22.05 0.98
N THR A 640 -1.63 -20.80 0.73
CA THR A 640 -1.42 -20.28 -0.62
C THR A 640 0.08 -20.20 -0.93
N PRO A 641 0.61 -21.07 -1.82
CA PRO A 641 2.01 -21.00 -2.22
C PRO A 641 2.33 -19.69 -2.94
N ASP A 642 3.47 -19.09 -2.63
CA ASP A 642 4.05 -18.00 -3.42
C ASP A 642 5.17 -18.58 -4.30
N PRO A 643 4.94 -18.81 -5.61
CA PRO A 643 5.96 -19.44 -6.43
C PRO A 643 7.14 -18.50 -6.75
N SER A 644 7.00 -17.19 -6.50
CA SER A 644 8.11 -16.23 -6.59
C SER A 644 8.99 -16.23 -5.34
N GLU A 645 8.52 -16.84 -4.24
CA GLU A 645 9.20 -16.80 -2.96
C GLU A 645 8.86 -18.04 -2.10
N PRO A 646 9.54 -19.17 -2.34
CA PRO A 646 9.27 -20.43 -1.63
C PRO A 646 9.46 -20.37 -0.10
N SER A 647 10.16 -19.36 0.43
CA SER A 647 10.28 -19.17 1.88
C SER A 647 8.95 -18.75 2.53
N ALA A 648 7.99 -18.24 1.76
CA ALA A 648 6.71 -17.73 2.24
C ALA A 648 5.69 -18.79 2.69
N GLN A 649 6.12 -20.01 2.98
CA GLN A 649 5.21 -21.04 3.47
C GLN A 649 4.80 -20.76 4.92
N PRO A 650 3.52 -20.96 5.29
CA PRO A 650 3.07 -20.80 6.66
C PRO A 650 3.57 -21.94 7.54
N THR A 651 3.87 -21.61 8.80
CA THR A 651 4.17 -22.60 9.86
C THR A 651 3.07 -22.67 10.92
N LYS A 652 2.17 -21.68 10.94
CA LYS A 652 1.01 -21.59 11.81
C LYS A 652 -0.02 -20.62 11.23
N TYR A 653 -1.18 -20.54 11.87
CA TYR A 653 -2.28 -19.64 11.52
C TYR A 653 -2.81 -18.95 12.77
N ILE A 654 -3.45 -17.81 12.57
CA ILE A 654 -4.14 -17.05 13.60
C ILE A 654 -5.59 -16.92 13.16
N VAL A 655 -6.50 -17.37 14.01
CA VAL A 655 -7.94 -17.30 13.76
C VAL A 655 -8.52 -16.20 14.62
N TYR A 656 -9.09 -15.18 13.99
CA TYR A 656 -9.76 -14.07 14.66
C TYR A 656 -11.26 -14.32 14.69
N THR A 657 -11.90 -13.91 15.78
CA THR A 657 -13.35 -14.07 15.97
C THR A 657 -14.03 -12.73 16.22
N ARG A 658 -15.18 -12.54 15.58
CA ARG A 658 -16.11 -11.42 15.80
C ARG A 658 -17.49 -11.99 16.10
N ILE A 659 -18.21 -11.41 17.05
CA ILE A 659 -19.54 -11.86 17.48
C ILE A 659 -20.56 -10.73 17.27
N ASP A 660 -21.70 -11.04 16.65
CA ASP A 660 -22.82 -10.11 16.42
C ASP A 660 -22.39 -8.77 15.79
N GLY A 661 -21.40 -8.86 14.91
CA GLY A 661 -20.86 -7.72 14.17
C GLY A 661 -19.93 -6.80 14.98
N SER A 662 -19.47 -7.15 16.19
CA SER A 662 -18.52 -6.36 17.00
C SER A 662 -17.14 -6.12 16.32
N GLY A 663 -16.11 -5.69 17.06
CA GLY A 663 -14.73 -5.77 16.57
C GLY A 663 -14.20 -7.22 16.58
N PHE A 664 -13.23 -7.53 15.72
CA PHE A 664 -12.45 -8.77 15.84
C PHE A 664 -11.55 -8.72 17.09
N ASP A 665 -11.40 -9.87 17.75
CA ASP A 665 -10.48 -10.06 18.88
C ASP A 665 -9.00 -10.04 18.46
N ASN A 666 -8.08 -10.40 19.38
CA ASN A 666 -6.65 -10.54 19.07
C ASN A 666 -6.29 -11.85 18.34
N GLY A 667 -7.27 -12.75 18.17
CA GLY A 667 -7.12 -14.06 17.59
C GLY A 667 -6.39 -15.09 18.44
N ILE A 668 -6.49 -16.35 18.02
CA ILE A 668 -5.83 -17.50 18.64
C ILE A 668 -4.92 -18.21 17.64
N VAL A 669 -3.80 -18.77 18.11
CA VAL A 669 -2.86 -19.51 17.26
C VAL A 669 -3.29 -20.96 17.11
N VAL A 670 -3.24 -21.44 15.86
CA VAL A 670 -3.42 -22.85 15.51
C VAL A 670 -2.31 -23.30 14.58
N THR A 671 -1.88 -24.56 14.68
CA THR A 671 -0.76 -25.10 13.88
C THR A 671 -1.21 -25.88 12.65
N SER A 672 -2.48 -26.24 12.58
CA SER A 672 -3.09 -26.98 11.47
C SER A 672 -3.91 -26.05 10.59
N ALA A 673 -4.12 -26.42 9.33
CA ALA A 673 -4.99 -25.68 8.40
C ALA A 673 -6.49 -25.93 8.64
N HIS A 674 -6.84 -26.29 9.86
CA HIS A 674 -8.20 -26.46 10.35
C HIS A 674 -8.21 -26.28 11.86
N CYS A 675 -9.36 -25.90 12.42
CA CYS A 675 -9.58 -25.85 13.86
C CYS A 675 -11.07 -25.96 14.19
N LYS A 676 -11.38 -26.29 15.44
CA LYS A 676 -12.74 -26.31 15.98
C LYS A 676 -12.86 -25.25 17.06
N LEU A 677 -13.95 -24.49 17.02
CA LEU A 677 -14.21 -23.39 17.94
C LEU A 677 -15.62 -23.51 18.54
N PRO A 678 -15.78 -23.15 19.83
CA PRO A 678 -17.08 -23.12 20.45
C PRO A 678 -17.92 -21.97 19.85
N ILE A 679 -19.22 -22.23 19.70
CA ILE A 679 -20.23 -21.23 19.35
C ILE A 679 -21.44 -21.36 20.25
N GLU A 680 -22.13 -20.24 20.45
CA GLU A 680 -23.44 -20.20 21.10
C GLU A 680 -24.54 -20.19 20.03
N LYS A 681 -25.66 -20.88 20.33
CA LYS A 681 -26.84 -20.81 19.46
C LYS A 681 -27.40 -19.39 19.42
N ASP A 682 -28.03 -19.06 18.30
CA ASP A 682 -28.69 -17.78 18.03
C ASP A 682 -27.78 -16.53 18.00
N LYS A 683 -26.46 -16.72 18.07
CA LYS A 683 -25.45 -15.67 17.85
C LYS A 683 -24.76 -15.85 16.51
N LEU A 684 -24.38 -14.74 15.90
CA LEU A 684 -23.71 -14.73 14.61
C LEU A 684 -22.20 -14.60 14.84
N TYR A 685 -21.44 -15.61 14.44
CA TYR A 685 -19.98 -15.63 14.54
C TYR A 685 -19.37 -15.38 13.17
N SER A 686 -18.38 -14.49 13.10
CA SER A 686 -17.56 -14.28 11.91
C SER A 686 -16.09 -14.59 12.20
N TYR A 687 -15.41 -15.15 11.21
CA TYR A 687 -14.03 -15.60 11.31
C TYR A 687 -13.20 -15.09 10.13
N GLN A 688 -11.95 -14.74 10.42
CA GLN A 688 -10.91 -14.57 9.40
C GLN A 688 -9.63 -15.27 9.84
N VAL A 689 -8.86 -15.74 8.87
CA VAL A 689 -7.63 -16.48 9.11
C VAL A 689 -6.45 -15.73 8.52
N VAL A 690 -5.40 -15.59 9.33
CA VAL A 690 -4.10 -15.04 8.91
C VAL A 690 -3.05 -16.14 8.99
N ALA A 691 -2.32 -16.35 7.89
CA ALA A 691 -1.19 -17.26 7.84
C ALA A 691 0.06 -16.57 8.42
N ALA A 692 0.90 -17.31 9.16
CA ALA A 692 2.10 -16.76 9.77
C ALA A 692 3.30 -17.72 9.68
N ASN A 693 4.50 -17.14 9.62
CA ASN A 693 5.79 -17.85 9.71
C ASN A 693 6.85 -16.97 10.41
N ASP A 694 8.11 -17.42 10.42
CA ASP A 694 9.23 -16.65 11.02
C ASP A 694 9.49 -15.28 10.36
N GLY A 695 8.91 -15.06 9.17
CA GLY A 695 9.00 -13.84 8.38
C GLY A 695 7.93 -12.79 8.68
N GLY A 696 6.78 -13.20 9.24
CA GLY A 696 5.66 -12.31 9.54
C GLY A 696 4.28 -12.94 9.31
N LYS A 697 3.26 -12.08 9.21
CA LYS A 697 1.85 -12.42 8.98
C LYS A 697 1.39 -12.08 7.56
N SER A 698 0.47 -12.87 6.99
CA SER A 698 -0.21 -12.53 5.75
C SER A 698 -1.25 -11.42 5.94
N PHE A 699 -1.82 -10.93 4.84
CA PHE A 699 -3.13 -10.26 4.87
C PHE A 699 -4.21 -11.27 5.30
N PRO A 700 -5.35 -10.82 5.84
CA PRO A 700 -6.45 -11.71 6.22
C PRO A 700 -7.06 -12.42 5.02
N SER A 701 -7.69 -13.56 5.28
CA SER A 701 -8.62 -14.21 4.35
C SER A 701 -9.87 -13.36 4.10
N GLU A 702 -10.74 -13.81 3.20
CA GLU A 702 -12.15 -13.42 3.26
C GLU A 702 -12.78 -13.78 4.62
N ILE A 703 -13.89 -13.11 4.96
CA ILE A 703 -14.57 -13.31 6.23
C ILE A 703 -15.74 -14.27 6.01
N LEU A 704 -15.74 -15.36 6.77
CA LEU A 704 -16.83 -16.33 6.78
C LEU A 704 -17.65 -16.17 8.06
N SER A 705 -18.96 -16.32 7.93
CA SER A 705 -19.91 -16.24 9.04
C SER A 705 -20.73 -17.51 9.21
N VAL A 706 -21.15 -17.77 10.44
CA VAL A 706 -22.05 -18.88 10.80
C VAL A 706 -23.08 -18.41 11.84
N CYS A 707 -24.25 -19.04 11.85
CA CYS A 707 -25.22 -18.92 12.93
C CYS A 707 -25.97 -20.24 13.08
N HIS A 708 -25.93 -20.85 14.26
CA HIS A 708 -26.70 -22.04 14.57
C HIS A 708 -27.98 -21.63 15.32
N LYS A 709 -29.14 -21.73 14.68
CA LYS A 709 -30.43 -21.40 15.29
C LYS A 709 -30.94 -22.52 16.20
N SER A 710 -31.50 -22.16 17.35
CA SER A 710 -32.12 -23.16 18.26
C SER A 710 -33.33 -23.83 17.62
N ASP A 711 -34.19 -23.05 16.98
CA ASP A 711 -35.39 -23.52 16.27
C ASP A 711 -35.19 -23.44 14.74
N SER A 712 -34.16 -24.13 14.25
CA SER A 712 -33.76 -24.03 12.84
C SER A 712 -34.79 -24.61 11.88
N ARG A 713 -35.13 -23.86 10.82
CA ARG A 713 -35.95 -24.32 9.69
C ARG A 713 -35.16 -25.15 8.68
N GLY A 714 -33.84 -25.24 8.86
CA GLY A 714 -32.90 -25.94 7.99
C GLY A 714 -31.55 -25.24 7.94
N GLU A 715 -30.55 -25.95 7.41
CA GLU A 715 -29.20 -25.42 7.24
C GLU A 715 -28.97 -24.96 5.78
N ALA A 716 -28.55 -23.71 5.62
CA ALA A 716 -28.16 -23.13 4.35
C ALA A 716 -26.64 -22.96 4.25
N LEU A 717 -26.11 -23.08 3.04
CA LEU A 717 -24.72 -22.73 2.73
C LEU A 717 -24.69 -21.38 2.01
N ILE A 718 -23.96 -20.42 2.56
CA ILE A 718 -23.67 -19.14 1.89
C ILE A 718 -22.28 -19.22 1.26
N VAL A 719 -22.20 -19.13 -0.06
CA VAL A 719 -20.96 -19.16 -0.82
C VAL A 719 -20.58 -17.74 -1.19
N ASN A 720 -19.41 -17.29 -0.71
CA ASN A 720 -18.81 -16.05 -1.16
C ASN A 720 -18.12 -16.26 -2.51
N GLY A 721 -18.81 -15.88 -3.60
CA GLY A 721 -18.28 -15.87 -4.96
C GLY A 721 -17.72 -14.52 -5.38
N PHE A 722 -17.89 -13.46 -4.59
CA PHE A 722 -17.45 -12.12 -4.94
C PHE A 722 -16.04 -11.85 -4.42
N THR A 723 -15.03 -12.21 -5.22
CA THR A 723 -13.62 -11.99 -4.89
C THR A 723 -12.95 -10.95 -5.80
N ARG A 724 -13.66 -10.45 -6.81
CA ARG A 724 -13.09 -9.52 -7.78
C ARG A 724 -12.66 -8.22 -7.12
N VAL A 725 -11.41 -7.85 -7.40
CA VAL A 725 -10.86 -6.51 -7.33
C VAL A 725 -10.29 -6.18 -8.72
N SER A 726 -10.45 -4.95 -9.19
CA SER A 726 -10.00 -4.58 -10.53
C SER A 726 -9.90 -3.07 -10.74
N ALA A 727 -9.07 -2.67 -11.70
CA ALA A 727 -9.09 -1.32 -12.27
C ALA A 727 -10.47 -0.96 -12.91
N PRO A 728 -10.73 0.33 -13.16
CA PRO A 728 -11.85 0.78 -14.01
C PRO A 728 -11.76 0.23 -15.44
N TYR A 729 -12.91 0.12 -16.12
CA TYR A 729 -12.94 -0.23 -17.53
C TYR A 729 -12.17 0.78 -18.38
N SER A 730 -11.28 0.27 -19.24
CA SER A 730 -10.46 1.07 -20.14
C SER A 730 -10.64 0.62 -21.58
N PHE A 731 -10.54 1.56 -22.53
CA PHE A 731 -10.64 1.27 -23.97
C PHE A 731 -9.58 2.05 -24.77
N SER A 732 -9.35 1.57 -26.00
CA SER A 732 -8.66 2.31 -27.06
C SER A 732 -9.44 2.13 -28.36
N ALA A 733 -9.76 3.23 -29.05
CA ALA A 733 -10.42 3.22 -30.35
C ALA A 733 -9.44 2.89 -31.48
N SER A 734 -9.98 2.61 -32.68
CA SER A 734 -9.18 2.38 -33.88
C SER A 734 -8.21 3.54 -34.16
N ASN A 735 -6.99 3.17 -34.58
CA ASN A 735 -5.85 4.08 -34.78
C ASN A 735 -5.46 4.89 -33.54
N ASP A 736 -5.87 4.46 -32.34
CA ASP A 736 -5.51 5.10 -31.08
C ASP A 736 -5.95 6.57 -30.96
N SER A 737 -7.02 6.94 -31.67
CA SER A 737 -7.54 8.32 -31.72
C SER A 737 -8.20 8.76 -30.42
N LEU A 738 -8.94 7.83 -29.79
CA LEU A 738 -9.53 7.97 -28.47
C LEU A 738 -9.05 6.83 -27.58
N ALA A 739 -8.79 7.11 -26.31
CA ALA A 739 -8.52 6.11 -25.29
C ALA A 739 -8.91 6.64 -23.92
N GLY A 740 -8.95 5.79 -22.91
CA GLY A 740 -9.15 6.25 -21.52
C GLY A 740 -9.93 5.29 -20.66
N PHE A 741 -10.27 5.76 -19.46
CA PHE A 741 -11.06 5.04 -18.46
C PHE A 741 -12.50 5.54 -18.47
N VAL A 742 -13.46 4.62 -18.51
CA VAL A 742 -14.90 4.93 -18.59
C VAL A 742 -15.60 4.30 -17.41
N GLY A 743 -15.63 5.04 -16.30
CA GLY A 743 -16.26 4.59 -15.06
C GLY A 743 -17.75 4.29 -15.20
N ASN A 744 -18.44 4.97 -16.12
CA ASN A 744 -19.84 4.66 -16.42
C ASN A 744 -20.04 3.21 -16.90
N VAL A 745 -19.07 2.59 -17.57
CA VAL A 745 -19.18 1.17 -17.98
C VAL A 745 -18.90 0.24 -16.79
N ASP A 746 -17.81 0.51 -16.06
CA ASP A 746 -17.48 -0.15 -14.80
C ASP A 746 -16.38 0.66 -14.11
N ASN A 747 -16.62 1.19 -12.91
CA ASN A 747 -15.57 1.86 -12.13
C ASN A 747 -14.51 0.90 -11.58
N GLY A 748 -14.63 -0.40 -11.84
CA GLY A 748 -13.81 -1.42 -11.22
C GLY A 748 -14.30 -1.73 -9.82
N VAL A 749 -13.42 -2.33 -9.03
CA VAL A 749 -13.71 -2.73 -7.64
C VAL A 749 -12.46 -2.53 -6.81
N PRO A 750 -12.41 -1.50 -5.94
CA PRO A 750 -11.32 -1.31 -4.98
C PRO A 750 -11.15 -2.50 -4.02
N TYR A 751 -9.94 -2.67 -3.48
CA TYR A 751 -9.71 -3.58 -2.35
C TYR A 751 -10.09 -2.86 -1.06
N ILE A 752 -11.18 -3.29 -0.39
CA ILE A 752 -11.80 -2.64 0.77
C ILE A 752 -12.34 -1.24 0.42
N SER A 753 -11.45 -0.31 0.06
CA SER A 753 -11.73 1.10 -0.24
C SER A 753 -10.56 1.73 -1.00
N ASP A 754 -10.81 2.73 -1.85
CA ASP A 754 -9.77 3.56 -2.48
C ASP A 754 -9.93 5.05 -2.12
N HIS A 755 -8.80 5.75 -1.98
CA HIS A 755 -8.73 7.18 -1.64
C HIS A 755 -8.01 8.02 -2.72
N GLN A 756 -7.78 7.42 -3.89
CA GLN A 756 -7.02 8.02 -4.99
C GLN A 756 -7.88 8.59 -6.13
N PHE A 757 -9.17 8.26 -6.14
CA PHE A 757 -10.06 8.63 -7.23
C PHE A 757 -10.46 10.10 -7.10
N VAL A 758 -10.09 10.92 -8.09
CA VAL A 758 -10.38 12.37 -8.05
C VAL A 758 -11.68 12.73 -8.76
N GLY A 759 -12.09 11.93 -9.74
CA GLY A 759 -13.28 12.16 -10.54
C GLY A 759 -13.22 11.44 -11.89
N GLN A 760 -14.33 11.47 -12.64
CA GLN A 760 -14.40 10.83 -13.95
C GLN A 760 -13.54 11.55 -15.00
N MET A 761 -12.93 10.79 -15.89
CA MET A 761 -12.18 11.31 -17.04
C MET A 761 -13.13 11.92 -18.08
N HIS A 762 -12.77 13.05 -18.67
CA HIS A 762 -13.57 13.73 -19.69
C HIS A 762 -12.83 14.04 -21.01
N GLU A 763 -11.49 14.05 -21.03
CA GLU A 763 -10.72 14.26 -22.26
C GLU A 763 -10.10 12.97 -22.82
N PHE A 764 -10.83 12.30 -23.72
CA PHE A 764 -10.43 11.01 -24.30
C PHE A 764 -9.57 11.11 -25.56
N ARG A 765 -9.39 12.31 -26.15
CA ARG A 765 -8.65 12.46 -27.41
C ARG A 765 -7.16 12.46 -27.14
N ARG A 766 -6.45 11.47 -27.68
CA ARG A 766 -5.00 11.33 -27.50
C ARG A 766 -4.17 12.49 -28.07
N VAL A 767 -4.73 13.21 -29.04
CA VAL A 767 -4.03 14.30 -29.75
C VAL A 767 -3.98 15.60 -28.96
N ILE A 768 -4.74 15.73 -27.87
CA ILE A 768 -4.76 16.96 -27.08
C ILE A 768 -3.50 17.00 -26.20
N PRO A 769 -2.61 17.99 -26.40
CA PRO A 769 -1.37 18.08 -25.66
C PRO A 769 -1.62 18.52 -24.22
N TRP A 770 -0.70 18.14 -23.34
CA TRP A 770 -0.60 18.73 -22.00
C TRP A 770 -0.14 20.19 -22.12
N MET A 771 -0.80 21.10 -21.40
CA MET A 771 -0.43 22.52 -21.36
C MET A 771 0.14 22.92 -19.99
N ASP A 772 -0.60 22.63 -18.93
CA ASP A 772 -0.21 22.79 -17.53
C ASP A 772 -1.04 21.81 -16.64
N ASP A 773 -0.87 21.87 -15.32
CA ASP A 773 -1.58 20.97 -14.40
C ASP A 773 -3.08 21.27 -14.24
N ASP A 774 -3.54 22.47 -14.66
CA ASP A 774 -4.96 22.83 -14.71
C ASP A 774 -5.60 22.48 -16.07
N ALA A 775 -4.78 22.16 -17.09
CA ALA A 775 -5.21 21.73 -18.42
C ALA A 775 -4.32 20.59 -18.95
N ALA A 776 -4.57 19.40 -18.41
CA ALA A 776 -3.71 18.22 -18.57
C ALA A 776 -3.71 17.62 -19.99
N GLY A 777 -4.71 17.93 -20.81
CA GLY A 777 -4.90 17.34 -22.13
C GLY A 777 -5.45 15.91 -22.07
N PHE A 778 -4.90 14.99 -22.87
CA PHE A 778 -5.34 13.60 -22.85
C PHE A 778 -5.30 12.99 -21.44
N GLY A 779 -6.43 12.48 -20.95
CA GLY A 779 -6.54 11.93 -19.60
C GLY A 779 -7.17 12.87 -18.57
N ASP A 780 -7.40 14.14 -18.93
CA ASP A 780 -7.95 15.13 -18.00
C ASP A 780 -9.26 14.66 -17.35
N SER A 781 -9.38 14.92 -16.04
CA SER A 781 -10.36 14.32 -15.16
C SER A 781 -10.98 15.32 -14.19
N ASN A 782 -12.22 15.06 -13.79
CA ASN A 782 -12.93 15.85 -12.79
C ASN A 782 -12.26 15.76 -11.40
N ALA A 783 -12.69 16.64 -10.49
CA ALA A 783 -12.16 16.81 -9.13
C ALA A 783 -13.24 16.64 -8.03
N ASP A 784 -14.35 15.99 -8.33
CA ASP A 784 -15.54 15.92 -7.46
C ASP A 784 -15.46 14.84 -6.36
N TYR A 785 -14.37 14.05 -6.31
CA TYR A 785 -14.17 12.96 -5.34
C TYR A 785 -12.83 13.01 -4.59
N GLU A 786 -12.05 14.08 -4.70
CA GLU A 786 -10.67 14.15 -4.14
C GLU A 786 -10.56 13.91 -2.63
N THR A 787 -11.65 14.10 -1.89
CA THR A 787 -11.71 13.85 -0.44
C THR A 787 -12.67 12.73 -0.08
N THR A 788 -13.20 12.00 -1.06
CA THR A 788 -14.23 10.98 -0.87
C THR A 788 -13.59 9.60 -0.90
N GLU A 789 -13.82 8.82 0.16
CA GLU A 789 -13.51 7.40 0.16
C GLU A 789 -14.44 6.68 -0.83
N ILE A 790 -13.86 5.83 -1.68
CA ILE A 790 -14.60 5.01 -2.62
C ILE A 790 -14.64 3.57 -2.11
N ALA A 791 -15.81 3.14 -1.65
CA ALA A 791 -16.02 1.79 -1.12
C ALA A 791 -15.79 0.71 -2.20
N GLY A 792 -15.17 -0.39 -1.77
CA GLY A 792 -14.79 -1.53 -2.61
C GLY A 792 -15.31 -2.86 -2.07
N ASN A 793 -14.57 -3.92 -2.35
CA ASN A 793 -14.89 -5.26 -1.86
C ASN A 793 -14.39 -5.44 -0.42
N THR A 794 -15.30 -5.58 0.54
CA THR A 794 -14.99 -5.79 1.96
C THR A 794 -14.76 -7.25 2.33
N PHE A 795 -15.13 -8.18 1.44
CA PHE A 795 -15.06 -9.64 1.64
C PHE A 795 -15.84 -10.15 2.87
N ASP A 796 -16.82 -9.38 3.35
CA ASP A 796 -17.63 -9.67 4.56
C ASP A 796 -19.12 -9.89 4.23
N TYR A 797 -19.45 -10.15 2.97
CA TYR A 797 -20.83 -10.32 2.53
C TYR A 797 -21.56 -11.56 3.08
N PRO A 798 -20.88 -12.66 3.47
CA PRO A 798 -21.54 -13.74 4.22
C PRO A 798 -22.17 -13.28 5.53
N TYR A 799 -21.60 -12.28 6.21
CA TYR A 799 -22.23 -11.67 7.39
C TYR A 799 -23.51 -10.94 6.99
N VAL A 800 -23.44 -10.10 5.96
CA VAL A 800 -24.56 -9.28 5.45
C VAL A 800 -25.76 -10.14 5.04
N HIS A 801 -25.52 -11.22 4.29
CA HIS A 801 -26.58 -12.15 3.88
C HIS A 801 -27.05 -13.01 5.07
N GLY A 802 -26.09 -13.49 5.87
CA GLY A 802 -26.34 -14.34 7.03
C GLY A 802 -27.31 -13.75 8.05
N GLN A 803 -27.32 -12.42 8.22
CA GLN A 803 -28.32 -11.73 9.04
C GLN A 803 -29.75 -12.03 8.57
N GLY A 804 -30.02 -11.97 7.26
CA GLY A 804 -31.33 -12.28 6.70
C GLY A 804 -31.73 -13.75 6.84
N PHE A 805 -30.77 -14.66 6.69
CA PHE A 805 -31.01 -16.10 6.91
C PHE A 805 -31.35 -16.41 8.38
N ALA A 806 -30.59 -15.85 9.32
CA ALA A 806 -30.83 -16.03 10.74
C ALA A 806 -32.17 -15.45 11.19
N GLU A 807 -32.56 -14.27 10.67
CA GLU A 807 -33.86 -13.65 10.94
C GLU A 807 -35.02 -14.47 10.35
N ALA A 808 -34.83 -15.09 9.17
CA ALA A 808 -35.79 -16.01 8.58
C ALA A 808 -35.86 -17.39 9.26
N GLY A 809 -35.06 -17.62 10.32
CA GLY A 809 -35.07 -18.84 11.13
C GLY A 809 -34.19 -19.98 10.60
N TYR A 810 -33.28 -19.72 9.67
CA TYR A 810 -32.35 -20.73 9.16
C TYR A 810 -31.03 -20.72 9.94
N SER A 811 -30.50 -21.91 10.21
CA SER A 811 -29.07 -22.04 10.50
C SER A 811 -28.30 -21.83 9.20
N PHE A 812 -27.11 -21.26 9.27
CA PHE A 812 -26.25 -21.18 8.11
C PHE A 812 -24.77 -21.32 8.46
N VAL A 813 -24.02 -21.82 7.48
CA VAL A 813 -22.57 -21.75 7.41
C VAL A 813 -22.15 -21.10 6.10
N SER A 814 -20.88 -20.72 5.99
CA SER A 814 -20.38 -20.12 4.77
C SER A 814 -19.03 -20.69 4.33
N CYS A 815 -18.75 -20.56 3.04
CA CYS A 815 -17.47 -20.93 2.47
C CYS A 815 -17.10 -20.03 1.28
N SER A 816 -15.84 -20.09 0.89
CA SER A 816 -15.37 -19.50 -0.37
C SER A 816 -15.87 -20.30 -1.58
N ALA A 817 -16.05 -19.64 -2.72
CA ALA A 817 -16.33 -20.33 -3.99
C ALA A 817 -15.22 -21.33 -4.37
N ALA A 818 -13.97 -21.02 -4.04
CA ALA A 818 -12.82 -21.89 -4.29
C ALA A 818 -12.91 -23.21 -3.49
N ALA A 819 -13.44 -23.17 -2.26
CA ALA A 819 -13.66 -24.37 -1.46
C ALA A 819 -14.67 -25.33 -2.11
N VAL A 820 -15.70 -24.79 -2.78
CA VAL A 820 -16.65 -25.58 -3.58
C VAL A 820 -15.98 -26.11 -4.84
N GLU A 821 -15.33 -25.24 -5.62
CA GLU A 821 -14.69 -25.61 -6.88
C GLU A 821 -13.63 -26.69 -6.68
N ASN A 822 -12.86 -26.64 -5.59
CA ASN A 822 -11.82 -27.62 -5.28
C ASN A 822 -12.33 -28.88 -4.57
N GLY A 823 -13.64 -28.96 -4.27
CA GLY A 823 -14.27 -30.13 -3.66
C GLY A 823 -14.06 -30.26 -2.14
N THR A 824 -13.58 -29.20 -1.48
CA THR A 824 -13.49 -29.14 -0.01
C THR A 824 -14.89 -29.06 0.61
N VAL A 825 -15.80 -28.34 -0.03
CA VAL A 825 -17.22 -28.24 0.34
C VAL A 825 -18.09 -28.86 -0.75
N SER A 826 -19.03 -29.71 -0.35
CA SER A 826 -20.00 -30.32 -1.26
C SER A 826 -21.37 -29.68 -1.08
N LEU A 827 -21.93 -29.13 -2.15
CA LEU A 827 -23.25 -28.48 -2.13
C LEU A 827 -24.38 -29.44 -1.74
N SER A 828 -24.27 -30.73 -2.09
CA SER A 828 -25.33 -31.73 -1.85
C SER A 828 -25.64 -31.99 -0.37
N LYS A 829 -24.79 -31.52 0.55
CA LYS A 829 -25.06 -31.55 2.01
C LYS A 829 -26.14 -30.55 2.44
N TYR A 830 -26.44 -29.56 1.61
CA TYR A 830 -27.31 -28.44 1.97
C TYR A 830 -28.54 -28.42 1.07
N ARG A 831 -29.73 -28.25 1.65
CA ARG A 831 -30.96 -28.12 0.86
C ARG A 831 -31.03 -26.79 0.12
N LEU A 832 -30.29 -25.79 0.60
CA LEU A 832 -30.31 -24.43 0.09
C LEU A 832 -28.89 -23.86 0.03
N VAL A 833 -28.55 -23.25 -1.11
CA VAL A 833 -27.31 -22.52 -1.35
C VAL A 833 -27.62 -21.07 -1.73
N ASP A 834 -26.95 -20.13 -1.10
CA ASP A 834 -26.89 -18.72 -1.51
C ASP A 834 -25.52 -18.44 -2.12
N TRP A 835 -25.47 -17.93 -3.34
CA TRP A 835 -24.23 -17.66 -4.06
C TRP A 835 -24.11 -16.16 -4.34
N ILE A 836 -23.23 -15.52 -3.57
CA ILE A 836 -22.99 -14.08 -3.63
C ILE A 836 -22.03 -13.79 -4.79
N LEU A 837 -22.44 -12.96 -5.75
CA LEU A 837 -21.58 -12.54 -6.86
C LEU A 837 -21.19 -11.08 -6.82
N GLY A 838 -21.91 -10.17 -6.15
CA GLY A 838 -21.56 -8.75 -6.16
C GLY A 838 -21.25 -8.22 -7.55
N LYS A 839 -20.04 -7.68 -7.76
CA LYS A 839 -19.51 -7.26 -9.08
C LYS A 839 -18.60 -8.30 -9.76
N GLN A 840 -18.66 -9.56 -9.34
CA GLN A 840 -17.92 -10.66 -9.95
C GLN A 840 -18.23 -10.75 -11.44
N ARG A 841 -17.18 -10.75 -12.26
CA ARG A 841 -17.21 -11.02 -13.70
C ARG A 841 -15.81 -11.34 -14.15
N GLU A 842 -15.67 -12.12 -15.22
CA GLU A 842 -14.35 -12.38 -15.75
C GLU A 842 -13.67 -11.09 -16.21
N TRP A 843 -12.41 -10.93 -15.81
CA TRP A 843 -11.67 -9.69 -15.96
C TRP A 843 -10.25 -9.94 -16.47
N SER A 844 -9.78 -9.07 -17.35
CA SER A 844 -8.40 -9.06 -17.84
C SER A 844 -7.74 -7.77 -17.40
N VAL A 845 -6.55 -7.85 -16.84
CA VAL A 845 -5.79 -6.66 -16.45
C VAL A 845 -5.18 -6.01 -17.69
N ALA A 846 -5.33 -4.70 -17.80
CA ALA A 846 -4.79 -3.87 -18.89
C ALA A 846 -5.03 -4.45 -20.29
N ARG A 847 -3.98 -4.69 -21.07
CA ARG A 847 -4.07 -5.24 -22.44
C ARG A 847 -4.31 -6.76 -22.49
N GLY A 848 -4.46 -7.42 -21.35
CA GLY A 848 -4.73 -8.86 -21.28
C GLY A 848 -3.53 -9.74 -21.61
N ALA A 849 -2.31 -9.31 -21.25
CA ALA A 849 -1.09 -10.10 -21.44
C ALA A 849 -1.06 -11.40 -20.61
N MET A 850 -1.88 -11.46 -19.56
CA MET A 850 -2.08 -12.64 -18.71
C MET A 850 -3.51 -13.17 -18.83
N PRO A 851 -3.74 -14.48 -18.55
CA PRO A 851 -5.08 -15.05 -18.53
C PRO A 851 -6.03 -14.31 -17.59
N PRO A 852 -7.31 -14.22 -17.93
CA PRO A 852 -8.29 -13.55 -17.10
C PRO A 852 -8.56 -14.29 -15.78
N LYS A 853 -9.20 -13.57 -14.86
CA LYS A 853 -9.61 -14.08 -13.55
C LYS A 853 -11.07 -13.73 -13.28
N TYR A 854 -11.63 -14.26 -12.19
CA TYR A 854 -12.93 -13.86 -11.62
C TYR A 854 -14.18 -14.24 -12.44
N LYS A 855 -14.12 -15.30 -13.26
CA LYS A 855 -15.33 -15.85 -13.90
C LYS A 855 -16.43 -16.09 -12.85
N THR A 856 -17.67 -15.69 -13.14
CA THR A 856 -18.80 -15.88 -12.20
C THR A 856 -19.01 -17.35 -11.86
N PHE A 857 -19.07 -18.20 -12.90
CA PHE A 857 -19.14 -19.64 -12.79
C PHE A 857 -18.19 -20.29 -13.81
N SER A 858 -17.10 -20.87 -13.32
CA SER A 858 -16.20 -21.67 -14.15
C SER A 858 -16.91 -22.92 -14.70
N PRO A 859 -16.41 -23.55 -15.77
CA PRO A 859 -16.96 -24.81 -16.27
C PRO A 859 -17.16 -25.87 -15.18
N LYS A 860 -16.23 -25.98 -14.23
CA LYS A 860 -16.30 -26.93 -13.11
C LYS A 860 -17.41 -26.57 -12.13
N ILE A 861 -17.57 -25.28 -11.80
CA ILE A 861 -18.66 -24.83 -10.91
C ILE A 861 -20.02 -25.04 -11.61
N GLN A 862 -20.12 -24.79 -12.92
CA GLN A 862 -21.35 -25.06 -13.68
C GLN A 862 -21.78 -26.53 -13.58
N GLU A 863 -20.83 -27.47 -13.64
CA GLU A 863 -21.09 -28.90 -13.43
C GLU A 863 -21.60 -29.16 -12.01
N ILE A 864 -20.88 -28.67 -10.98
CA ILE A 864 -21.25 -28.84 -9.57
C ILE A 864 -22.66 -28.29 -9.28
N VAL A 865 -22.99 -27.10 -9.78
CA VAL A 865 -24.31 -26.47 -9.60
C VAL A 865 -25.40 -27.22 -10.36
N THR A 866 -25.09 -27.74 -11.56
CA THR A 866 -26.03 -28.57 -12.32
C THR A 866 -26.39 -29.84 -11.57
N ASP A 867 -25.39 -30.54 -11.04
CA ASP A 867 -25.58 -31.75 -10.25
C ASP A 867 -26.36 -31.47 -8.96
N TYR A 868 -26.04 -30.36 -8.30
CA TYR A 868 -26.76 -29.89 -7.12
C TYR A 868 -28.25 -29.66 -7.37
N CYS A 869 -28.59 -28.87 -8.39
CA CYS A 869 -29.98 -28.59 -8.76
C CYS A 869 -30.71 -29.86 -9.22
N ASN A 870 -30.05 -30.73 -10.01
CA ASN A 870 -30.63 -32.01 -10.44
C ASN A 870 -30.90 -32.97 -9.27
N GLY A 871 -30.10 -32.87 -8.20
CA GLY A 871 -30.30 -33.56 -6.92
C GLY A 871 -31.41 -32.97 -6.03
N GLY A 872 -32.06 -31.88 -6.45
CA GLY A 872 -33.16 -31.23 -5.74
C GLY A 872 -32.75 -30.08 -4.81
N GLY A 873 -31.48 -29.63 -4.89
CA GLY A 873 -30.99 -28.48 -4.13
C GLY A 873 -31.51 -27.14 -4.66
N ASN A 874 -31.91 -26.24 -3.77
CA ASN A 874 -32.40 -24.91 -4.12
C ASN A 874 -31.25 -23.89 -4.13
N ILE A 875 -31.27 -22.92 -5.06
CA ILE A 875 -30.19 -21.93 -5.17
C ILE A 875 -30.71 -20.49 -5.30
N LEU A 876 -30.12 -19.58 -4.54
CA LEU A 876 -30.21 -18.12 -4.69
C LEU A 876 -28.89 -17.60 -5.27
N ILE A 877 -28.96 -16.74 -6.28
CA ILE A 877 -27.81 -16.07 -6.90
C ILE A 877 -28.14 -14.59 -7.04
N SER A 878 -27.23 -13.72 -6.62
CA SER A 878 -27.38 -12.26 -6.80
C SER A 878 -26.06 -11.60 -7.19
N GLY A 879 -26.10 -10.71 -8.17
CA GLY A 879 -24.91 -10.00 -8.67
C GLY A 879 -25.24 -9.01 -9.78
N ALA A 880 -24.28 -8.15 -10.14
CA ALA A 880 -24.45 -7.13 -11.16
C ALA A 880 -24.22 -7.65 -12.60
N PHE A 881 -23.41 -8.71 -12.76
CA PHE A 881 -22.98 -9.26 -14.05
C PHE A 881 -23.35 -10.74 -14.24
N VAL A 882 -24.47 -11.18 -13.64
CA VAL A 882 -24.90 -12.60 -13.62
C VAL A 882 -25.20 -13.18 -14.99
N GLY A 883 -25.58 -12.33 -15.95
CA GLY A 883 -25.88 -12.67 -17.34
C GLY A 883 -24.83 -12.13 -18.31
N SER A 884 -24.40 -10.88 -18.22
CA SER A 884 -23.44 -10.30 -19.17
C SER A 884 -22.11 -11.04 -19.19
N ASP A 885 -21.68 -11.68 -18.10
CA ASP A 885 -20.50 -12.56 -18.11
C ASP A 885 -20.68 -13.83 -18.98
N PHE A 886 -21.91 -14.26 -19.29
CA PHE A 886 -22.21 -15.44 -20.13
C PHE A 886 -22.68 -15.11 -21.55
N TRP A 887 -23.05 -13.86 -21.83
CA TRP A 887 -23.52 -13.45 -23.17
C TRP A 887 -22.63 -12.39 -23.80
N ASP A 888 -22.27 -11.34 -23.06
CA ASP A 888 -21.61 -10.15 -23.62
C ASP A 888 -20.08 -10.15 -23.41
N ASN A 889 -19.57 -11.02 -22.53
CA ASN A 889 -18.15 -11.21 -22.35
C ASN A 889 -17.50 -11.80 -23.63
N PRO A 890 -16.40 -11.22 -24.16
CA PRO A 890 -15.69 -11.73 -25.34
C PRO A 890 -15.25 -13.20 -25.28
N ARG A 891 -15.13 -13.79 -24.09
CA ARG A 891 -14.76 -15.21 -23.89
C ARG A 891 -15.95 -16.11 -23.56
N ALA A 892 -17.16 -15.57 -23.54
CA ALA A 892 -18.35 -16.36 -23.26
C ALA A 892 -18.65 -17.39 -24.36
N THR A 893 -18.99 -18.60 -23.96
CA THR A 893 -19.20 -19.75 -24.84
C THR A 893 -20.68 -20.13 -24.95
N ASP A 894 -21.03 -20.94 -25.95
CA ASP A 894 -22.39 -21.51 -26.04
C ASP A 894 -22.73 -22.39 -24.84
N ARG A 895 -21.72 -23.03 -24.22
CA ARG A 895 -21.88 -23.79 -22.99
C ARG A 895 -22.41 -22.90 -21.86
N ASP A 896 -21.84 -21.71 -21.69
CA ASP A 896 -22.25 -20.77 -20.63
C ASP A 896 -23.71 -20.38 -20.76
N ARG A 897 -24.11 -19.98 -21.98
CA ARG A 897 -25.49 -19.60 -22.31
C ARG A 897 -26.46 -20.75 -22.10
N ASN A 898 -26.15 -21.92 -22.67
CA ASN A 898 -26.98 -23.11 -22.54
C ASN A 898 -27.12 -23.54 -21.08
N TRP A 899 -26.05 -23.47 -20.29
CA TRP A 899 -26.09 -23.80 -18.87
C TRP A 899 -26.99 -22.85 -18.08
N ALA A 900 -26.86 -21.53 -18.28
CA ALA A 900 -27.71 -20.55 -17.61
C ALA A 900 -29.20 -20.75 -17.95
N GLU A 901 -29.52 -21.01 -19.22
CA GLU A 901 -30.89 -21.26 -19.67
C GLU A 901 -31.46 -22.60 -19.16
N GLN A 902 -30.66 -23.66 -19.13
CA GLN A 902 -31.11 -25.01 -18.78
C GLN A 902 -31.12 -25.28 -17.28
N THR A 903 -30.13 -24.78 -16.54
CA THR A 903 -29.94 -25.02 -15.11
C THR A 903 -30.48 -23.89 -14.25
N LEU A 904 -30.23 -22.63 -14.60
CA LEU A 904 -30.67 -21.49 -13.78
C LEU A 904 -31.98 -20.85 -14.26
N LYS A 905 -32.44 -21.21 -15.46
CA LYS A 905 -33.73 -20.82 -16.06
C LYS A 905 -33.89 -19.33 -16.33
N PHE A 906 -32.79 -18.67 -16.71
CA PHE A 906 -32.81 -17.28 -17.17
C PHE A 906 -31.96 -17.11 -18.43
N LYS A 907 -32.17 -15.98 -19.12
CA LYS A 907 -31.30 -15.48 -20.20
C LYS A 907 -31.03 -14.00 -20.03
N LEU A 908 -29.90 -13.53 -20.57
CA LEU A 908 -29.63 -12.10 -20.63
C LEU A 908 -30.62 -11.41 -21.58
N ARG A 909 -31.16 -10.27 -21.14
CA ARG A 909 -31.89 -9.34 -21.99
C ARG A 909 -31.02 -8.16 -22.41
N ASN A 910 -30.29 -7.58 -21.45
CA ASN A 910 -29.42 -6.43 -21.67
C ASN A 910 -28.44 -6.28 -20.49
N GLY A 911 -27.15 -6.09 -20.75
CA GLY A 911 -26.16 -5.79 -19.71
C GLY A 911 -26.32 -4.40 -19.05
N ASN A 912 -27.15 -3.53 -19.62
CA ASN A 912 -27.53 -2.23 -19.07
C ASN A 912 -28.99 -2.26 -18.60
N GLY A 913 -29.21 -2.88 -17.45
CA GLY A 913 -30.53 -3.04 -16.84
C GLY A 913 -31.07 -1.74 -16.27
N ALA A 914 -30.30 -1.03 -15.45
CA ALA A 914 -30.72 0.26 -14.90
C ALA A 914 -29.58 1.20 -14.50
N VAL A 915 -29.94 2.45 -14.17
CA VAL A 915 -29.02 3.47 -13.62
C VAL A 915 -29.54 4.18 -12.37
N ALA A 916 -30.85 4.22 -12.12
CA ALA A 916 -31.42 4.96 -11.00
C ALA A 916 -31.34 4.25 -9.63
N GLY A 917 -30.80 3.03 -9.55
CA GLY A 917 -30.64 2.35 -8.26
C GLY A 917 -31.91 1.76 -7.65
N LYS A 918 -33.02 1.62 -8.40
CA LYS A 918 -34.35 1.29 -7.84
C LYS A 918 -34.96 0.01 -8.41
N ILE A 919 -35.44 -0.85 -7.52
CA ILE A 919 -36.11 -2.13 -7.81
C ILE A 919 -37.54 -2.11 -7.26
N LYS A 920 -38.47 -2.73 -8.00
CA LYS A 920 -39.84 -3.00 -7.55
C LYS A 920 -40.26 -4.42 -7.86
N SER A 921 -41.08 -5.02 -7.00
CA SER A 921 -41.67 -6.34 -7.25
C SER A 921 -42.55 -6.36 -8.50
N ALA A 922 -42.55 -7.48 -9.21
CA ALA A 922 -43.45 -7.76 -10.32
C ALA A 922 -44.59 -8.68 -9.86
N ALA A 923 -45.76 -8.57 -10.48
CA ALA A 923 -46.83 -9.54 -10.28
C ALA A 923 -46.35 -10.93 -10.70
N SER A 924 -46.40 -11.88 -9.77
CA SER A 924 -45.95 -13.26 -9.95
C SER A 924 -46.76 -14.22 -9.06
N PRO A 925 -46.67 -15.55 -9.27
CA PRO A 925 -47.28 -16.53 -8.36
C PRO A 925 -46.72 -16.53 -6.93
N PHE A 926 -45.66 -15.77 -6.63
CA PHE A 926 -44.94 -15.80 -5.37
C PHE A 926 -45.23 -14.53 -4.55
N ALA A 927 -46.36 -14.51 -3.83
CA ALA A 927 -46.77 -13.33 -3.05
C ALA A 927 -45.78 -12.92 -1.94
N SER A 928 -44.91 -13.81 -1.49
CA SER A 928 -43.85 -13.50 -0.52
C SER A 928 -42.68 -12.71 -1.13
N ILE A 929 -42.49 -12.75 -2.45
CA ILE A 929 -41.47 -11.97 -3.15
C ILE A 929 -42.10 -10.64 -3.54
N ALA A 930 -42.02 -9.68 -2.62
CA ALA A 930 -42.64 -8.37 -2.75
C ALA A 930 -41.67 -7.25 -2.33
N GLY A 931 -42.09 -6.01 -2.52
CA GLY A 931 -41.40 -4.83 -1.99
C GLY A 931 -40.69 -3.98 -3.04
N ASN A 932 -40.11 -2.88 -2.54
CA ASN A 932 -39.28 -1.96 -3.30
C ASN A 932 -37.93 -1.83 -2.60
N TYR A 933 -36.86 -1.76 -3.38
CA TYR A 933 -35.49 -1.76 -2.88
C TYR A 933 -34.67 -0.70 -3.59
N GLU A 934 -33.70 -0.14 -2.87
CA GLU A 934 -32.70 0.77 -3.42
C GLU A 934 -31.30 0.21 -3.19
N TYR A 935 -30.47 0.23 -4.23
CA TYR A 935 -29.06 -0.18 -4.17
C TYR A 935 -28.13 1.00 -4.45
N TYR A 936 -26.88 0.90 -3.99
CA TYR A 936 -25.85 1.88 -4.30
C TYR A 936 -25.47 1.81 -5.77
N ASN A 937 -25.83 2.84 -6.53
CA ASN A 937 -25.62 2.93 -7.98
C ASN A 937 -24.59 4.01 -8.39
N THR A 938 -24.10 4.79 -7.43
CA THR A 938 -23.10 5.83 -7.61
C THR A 938 -21.95 5.61 -6.64
N LEU A 939 -20.75 6.11 -6.97
CA LEU A 939 -19.59 6.05 -6.09
C LEU A 939 -19.89 6.74 -4.75
N ASN A 940 -19.46 6.12 -3.64
CA ASN A 940 -19.74 6.55 -2.27
C ASN A 940 -18.79 5.81 -1.30
N SER A 941 -18.83 6.17 -0.01
CA SER A 941 -17.99 5.60 1.06
C SER A 941 -18.63 4.43 1.83
N GLU A 942 -19.86 4.02 1.51
CA GLU A 942 -20.62 3.01 2.27
C GLU A 942 -20.63 1.62 1.61
N SER A 943 -20.73 1.56 0.28
CA SER A 943 -20.75 0.31 -0.50
C SER A 943 -20.23 0.53 -1.92
N TYR A 944 -19.64 -0.50 -2.53
CA TYR A 944 -19.28 -0.46 -3.93
C TYR A 944 -20.49 -0.09 -4.81
N ALA A 945 -20.24 0.69 -5.86
CA ALA A 945 -21.27 1.16 -6.77
C ALA A 945 -21.63 0.11 -7.82
N VAL A 946 -22.93 -0.09 -8.05
CA VAL A 946 -23.50 -0.93 -9.10
C VAL A 946 -24.06 -0.03 -10.20
N GLU A 947 -23.24 0.27 -11.20
CA GLU A 947 -23.54 1.31 -12.20
C GLU A 947 -24.58 0.84 -13.22
N HIS A 948 -24.36 -0.35 -13.77
CA HIS A 948 -25.18 -0.97 -14.82
C HIS A 948 -25.36 -2.46 -14.51
N PRO A 949 -26.32 -2.82 -13.64
CA PRO A 949 -26.63 -4.21 -13.36
C PRO A 949 -27.39 -4.85 -14.53
N ASP A 950 -27.31 -6.17 -14.67
CA ASP A 950 -27.95 -6.91 -15.74
C ASP A 950 -29.49 -6.90 -15.68
N ALA A 951 -30.14 -6.81 -16.84
CA ALA A 951 -31.53 -7.20 -17.01
C ALA A 951 -31.61 -8.62 -17.57
N ILE A 952 -32.40 -9.47 -16.90
CA ILE A 952 -32.52 -10.91 -17.19
C ILE A 952 -33.98 -11.33 -17.36
N GLU A 953 -34.25 -12.29 -18.23
CA GLU A 953 -35.60 -12.80 -18.53
C GLU A 953 -35.74 -14.29 -18.20
N PRO A 954 -36.93 -14.74 -17.79
CA PRO A 954 -37.17 -16.15 -17.51
C PRO A 954 -37.08 -17.01 -18.78
N VAL A 955 -36.62 -18.26 -18.62
CA VAL A 955 -36.57 -19.27 -19.69
C VAL A 955 -37.32 -20.53 -19.28
N GLY A 956 -38.24 -20.96 -20.14
CA GLY A 956 -39.06 -22.16 -19.95
C GLY A 956 -40.30 -21.94 -19.08
N ASN A 957 -41.07 -23.01 -18.91
CA ASN A 957 -42.27 -23.01 -18.07
C ASN A 957 -41.89 -22.92 -16.58
N ASN A 958 -42.76 -22.31 -15.78
CA ASN A 958 -42.59 -22.12 -14.34
C ASN A 958 -41.42 -21.20 -13.90
N ALA A 959 -40.82 -20.46 -14.84
CA ALA A 959 -39.91 -19.37 -14.57
C ALA A 959 -40.63 -18.03 -14.74
N TYR A 960 -40.51 -17.13 -13.77
CA TYR A 960 -41.25 -15.88 -13.72
C TYR A 960 -40.34 -14.70 -13.37
N THR A 961 -40.59 -13.55 -14.00
CA THR A 961 -40.06 -12.29 -13.51
C THR A 961 -40.66 -11.97 -12.14
N VAL A 962 -39.82 -11.76 -11.13
CA VAL A 962 -40.24 -11.41 -9.76
C VAL A 962 -39.88 -9.99 -9.37
N PHE A 963 -38.88 -9.40 -10.04
CA PHE A 963 -38.48 -8.01 -9.84
C PHE A 963 -38.29 -7.28 -11.17
N ARG A 964 -38.50 -5.97 -11.15
CA ARG A 964 -38.21 -5.06 -12.27
C ARG A 964 -37.43 -3.85 -11.79
N TYR A 965 -36.58 -3.34 -12.66
CA TYR A 965 -36.01 -2.01 -12.49
C TYR A 965 -37.12 -0.97 -12.59
N ALA A 966 -37.26 -0.13 -11.57
CA ALA A 966 -38.42 0.75 -11.42
C ALA A 966 -38.50 1.79 -12.54
N GLU A 967 -37.36 2.27 -13.03
CA GLU A 967 -37.24 3.34 -14.03
C GLU A 967 -37.70 2.94 -15.43
N ASN A 968 -37.57 1.68 -15.83
CA ASN A 968 -37.76 1.25 -17.22
C ASN A 968 -38.52 -0.09 -17.37
N ASN A 969 -38.97 -0.68 -16.26
CA ASN A 969 -39.69 -1.95 -16.19
C ASN A 969 -38.95 -3.18 -16.75
N LYS A 970 -37.66 -3.11 -17.06
CA LYS A 970 -36.87 -4.30 -17.43
C LYS A 970 -36.85 -5.28 -16.27
N SER A 971 -36.87 -6.58 -16.59
CA SER A 971 -36.83 -7.65 -15.60
C SER A 971 -35.47 -7.65 -14.87
N ALA A 972 -35.51 -7.61 -13.55
CA ALA A 972 -34.35 -7.50 -12.64
C ALA A 972 -34.14 -8.76 -11.81
N GLY A 973 -35.07 -9.71 -11.85
CA GLY A 973 -34.96 -10.97 -11.13
C GLY A 973 -35.91 -12.02 -11.68
N VAL A 974 -35.42 -13.26 -11.72
CA VAL A 974 -36.14 -14.44 -12.18
C VAL A 974 -36.24 -15.45 -11.06
N PHE A 975 -37.44 -15.99 -10.85
CA PHE A 975 -37.67 -17.11 -9.95
C PHE A 975 -38.24 -18.29 -10.73
N PHE A 976 -37.63 -19.46 -10.59
CA PHE A 976 -38.06 -20.70 -11.18
C PHE A 976 -38.53 -21.68 -10.11
N LYS A 977 -39.74 -22.23 -10.30
CA LYS A 977 -40.30 -23.29 -9.47
C LYS A 977 -40.45 -24.57 -10.29
N GLY A 978 -39.39 -25.37 -10.33
CA GLY A 978 -39.41 -26.70 -10.93
C GLY A 978 -40.03 -27.74 -10.00
N GLU A 979 -40.24 -28.95 -10.53
CA GLU A 979 -40.65 -30.09 -9.71
C GLU A 979 -39.54 -30.49 -8.73
N LYS A 980 -38.31 -30.61 -9.22
CA LYS A 980 -37.14 -31.06 -8.46
C LYS A 980 -36.51 -29.98 -7.58
N TYR A 981 -36.26 -28.79 -8.14
CA TYR A 981 -35.55 -27.70 -7.46
C TYR A 981 -36.18 -26.34 -7.78
N ARG A 982 -35.77 -25.32 -7.01
CA ARG A 982 -36.12 -23.93 -7.22
C ARG A 982 -34.84 -23.11 -7.38
N SER A 983 -34.86 -22.12 -8.27
CA SER A 983 -33.78 -21.15 -8.42
C SER A 983 -34.30 -19.72 -8.37
N CYS A 984 -33.56 -18.83 -7.72
CA CYS A 984 -33.78 -17.39 -7.77
C CYS A 984 -32.50 -16.72 -8.24
N VAL A 985 -32.58 -15.99 -9.35
CA VAL A 985 -31.46 -15.23 -9.90
C VAL A 985 -31.85 -13.77 -9.92
N LEU A 986 -31.05 -12.92 -9.27
CA LEU A 986 -31.21 -11.47 -9.24
C LEU A 986 -30.10 -10.82 -10.07
N GLY A 987 -30.48 -9.93 -10.98
CA GLY A 987 -29.56 -9.13 -11.78
C GLY A 987 -28.93 -7.96 -11.02
N PHE A 988 -29.21 -7.84 -9.71
CA PHE A 988 -28.60 -6.88 -8.79
C PHE A 988 -28.08 -7.61 -7.54
N PRO A 989 -26.99 -7.13 -6.91
CA PRO A 989 -26.49 -7.70 -5.65
C PRO A 989 -27.37 -7.33 -4.46
N ILE A 990 -27.63 -8.28 -3.55
CA ILE A 990 -28.41 -8.03 -2.32
C ILE A 990 -27.60 -7.20 -1.32
N GLU A 991 -26.31 -7.50 -1.19
CA GLU A 991 -25.38 -6.84 -0.30
C GLU A 991 -25.23 -5.34 -0.59
N ALA A 992 -25.50 -4.91 -1.83
CA ALA A 992 -25.47 -3.52 -2.30
C ALA A 992 -26.79 -2.75 -2.04
N ILE A 993 -27.82 -3.37 -1.47
CA ILE A 993 -29.02 -2.66 -1.01
C ILE A 993 -28.64 -1.74 0.16
N LYS A 994 -29.23 -0.54 0.23
CA LYS A 994 -28.82 0.47 1.24
C LYS A 994 -29.21 0.10 2.67
N ASP A 995 -30.40 -0.45 2.85
CA ASP A 995 -30.97 -0.74 4.17
C ASP A 995 -30.86 -2.23 4.51
N GLN A 996 -30.23 -2.56 5.65
CA GLN A 996 -30.07 -3.94 6.12
C GLN A 996 -31.40 -4.63 6.43
N HIS A 997 -32.39 -3.95 6.99
CA HIS A 997 -33.73 -4.51 7.21
C HIS A 997 -34.36 -4.89 5.87
N LYS A 998 -34.16 -4.07 4.83
CA LYS A 998 -34.64 -4.40 3.48
C LYS A 998 -33.92 -5.60 2.85
N LYS A 999 -32.63 -5.80 3.13
CA LYS A 999 -31.92 -7.04 2.74
C LYS A 999 -32.54 -8.25 3.40
N ASN A 1000 -32.81 -8.17 4.70
CA ASN A 1000 -33.40 -9.26 5.47
C ASN A 1000 -34.83 -9.59 4.98
N GLU A 1001 -35.65 -8.57 4.72
CA GLU A 1001 -37.00 -8.71 4.12
C GLU A 1001 -36.94 -9.43 2.76
N LEU A 1002 -36.02 -9.02 1.88
CA LEU A 1002 -35.84 -9.62 0.56
C LEU A 1002 -35.45 -11.10 0.66
N ILE A 1003 -34.43 -11.40 1.47
CA ILE A 1003 -33.96 -12.78 1.69
C ILE A 1003 -35.13 -13.61 2.26
N GLY A 1004 -35.78 -13.18 3.34
CA GLY A 1004 -36.90 -13.91 3.95
C GLY A 1004 -38.05 -14.18 2.98
N GLY A 1005 -38.39 -13.20 2.12
CA GLY A 1005 -39.42 -13.34 1.09
C GLY A 1005 -39.10 -14.39 0.02
N ILE A 1006 -37.83 -14.45 -0.40
CA ILE A 1006 -37.30 -15.47 -1.33
C ILE A 1006 -37.31 -16.85 -0.67
N LEU A 1007 -36.82 -16.97 0.56
CA LEU A 1007 -36.78 -18.24 1.29
C LEU A 1007 -38.16 -18.86 1.45
N LYS A 1008 -39.16 -18.03 1.81
CA LYS A 1008 -40.56 -18.47 1.89
C LYS A 1008 -41.14 -18.95 0.56
N ALA A 1009 -40.66 -18.45 -0.58
CA ALA A 1009 -41.08 -18.93 -1.90
C ALA A 1009 -40.37 -20.23 -2.32
N MET A 1010 -39.22 -20.55 -1.73
CA MET A 1010 -38.45 -21.77 -1.98
C MET A 1010 -38.96 -22.99 -1.20
N GLU A 1011 -39.77 -22.77 -0.17
CA GLU A 1011 -40.60 -23.77 0.52
C GLU A 1011 -41.68 -24.34 -0.42
#